data_AF-A0AAU2HKY1-F1
#
_entry.id   AF-A0AAU2HKY1-F1
#
_cell.length_a   1.000
_cell.length_b   1.000
_cell.length_c   1.000
_cell.angle_alpha   90.00
_cell.angle_beta   90.00
_cell.angle_gamma   90.00
#
_symmetry.space_group_name_H-M   'P 1'
#
loop_
_entity.id
_entity.type
_entity.pdbx_description
1 polymer ?
#
loop_
_entity_poly.entity_id
_entity_poly.type
_entity_poly.pdbx_seq_one_letter_code
_entity_poly.pdbx_strand_id
1 'polypeptide(L)'
;MLGKPLRRMSGTAMAAIVLVAALGTTAAATAVGINGGLGGLGGFGENKVDGTTTAQGILLPDNQRVAPLGTRHLVNDARMLSSTLSPDGRTLAALTYLHGTGYLTLMDVTTGAVLQRVGTGASGDKKIGDGKAGTDGPLYSSDGKTLWFPQSHTLLRFTVNGDGTVVPSPAASITLKGSHGDALPGGMALSDDGAKLYVALNGSNTLGVIDTATNTLVKEIPVGNAPRQVVLTGGEAYVTNEGGRPAKNGDNTNLSNGTPVVADTKNGAVTNGTVSVVDLAAEKETKTVRVGLEPSALLLHGRSLLVANSNNDSVSVIDVKSKKVTQTFNVNPLPGSSVGSAPNAFAFTDDHTLLVSLGRDNALAQYRWNGGIAPVRYEGLIPTDWYPSGVQVSRATGDVVVTNAKGIGSRGTPSRNSQGPSAGPNNGGTATGHNTYNDTASVTTFPMPSKRQLGGLTHRVFINNDWAKLLRQKQTYGSARDREQVIPAKLGSPSKIKHIFLIIKENRTYDQVLGDIGKGDSDPSLAQFGRTVTPNQHALADEFGVNDNFYDVGTLSADGHNWLTQADNNDYIEHEFGTWYRSYPSLGNDALAYQRSGFLWNTVERAGKSVDNFSEYAGNIALPATGAPTWAQWYHDSQVLEGKATGELNTPIGAYPSTSDVPSVNKINHPDYPTFDTDIPDQYRVDIWQRYFKEYEKKGKLPNFTMMALPQDHTNGTSGIDPYPTAMVADNDLAVGRVVDTISHSKFWKDTAIFVLQDDSQAGVDHVDGHRAPLWVISPYAKRGAVTSTYYTQINVVKTIEQMLGAQPMNQIDRAAEPMRDLFTEKPDFTPYTSMPNRIPLDYGLKKPASAAAARPADRGAQRPQVPAHMREIAAQWEAWSAIQAKSTGGSHPVEDQVNPAQLNRITWYASTGWTKPYPGDSRVLAPNEVPGRDNPPQELGD
;
A
#
# COMPACT_ATOMS: atom_id res chain seq x y z
N MET A 1 -21.63 14.67 55.27
CA MET A 1 -20.17 14.85 55.31
C MET A 1 -19.59 13.98 54.21
N LEU A 2 -19.37 14.52 53.00
CA LEU A 2 -18.12 15.15 52.51
C LEU A 2 -16.98 14.11 52.41
N GLY A 3 -16.40 13.76 51.26
CA GLY A 3 -16.58 14.18 49.87
C GLY A 3 -15.44 13.64 48.98
N LYS A 4 -15.66 13.54 47.66
CA LYS A 4 -14.76 14.03 46.59
C LYS A 4 -15.35 13.71 45.19
N PRO A 5 -15.05 14.53 44.16
CA PRO A 5 -15.96 14.74 43.03
C PRO A 5 -15.57 14.02 41.74
N LEU A 6 -16.59 13.73 40.93
CA LEU A 6 -16.49 13.37 39.52
C LEU A 6 -15.79 14.48 38.72
N ARG A 7 -14.70 14.13 38.06
CA ARG A 7 -13.94 14.98 37.15
C ARG A 7 -14.75 15.14 35.85
N ARG A 8 -15.15 16.37 35.55
CA ARG A 8 -15.75 16.80 34.28
C ARG A 8 -14.76 16.50 33.14
N MET A 9 -15.21 15.79 32.11
CA MET A 9 -14.60 15.86 30.78
C MET A 9 -14.93 17.24 30.21
N SER A 10 -13.92 18.07 29.96
CA SER A 10 -14.07 19.38 29.35
C SER A 10 -13.14 19.51 28.15
N GLY A 11 -13.72 19.94 27.02
CA GLY A 11 -13.05 20.80 26.04
C GLY A 11 -12.34 20.11 24.87
N THR A 12 -13.10 19.85 23.80
CA THR A 12 -12.78 20.00 22.35
C THR A 12 -13.84 19.27 21.51
N ALA A 13 -14.31 18.10 21.96
CA ALA A 13 -15.30 17.28 21.23
C ALA A 13 -16.70 17.93 21.11
N MET A 14 -17.13 18.77 22.04
CA MET A 14 -18.46 19.42 21.98
C MET A 14 -18.55 20.55 20.95
N ALA A 15 -17.45 21.24 20.61
CA ALA A 15 -17.50 22.36 19.68
C ALA A 15 -17.76 21.90 18.23
N ALA A 16 -17.23 20.73 17.86
CA ALA A 16 -17.53 20.08 16.58
C ALA A 16 -19.00 19.61 16.50
N ILE A 17 -19.56 19.13 17.61
CA ILE A 17 -20.96 18.67 17.68
C ILE A 17 -21.93 19.85 17.52
N VAL A 18 -21.65 21.01 18.11
CA VAL A 18 -22.56 22.17 18.05
C VAL A 18 -22.58 22.84 16.67
N LEU A 19 -21.44 22.88 15.94
CA LEU A 19 -21.40 23.48 14.61
C LEU A 19 -22.11 22.62 13.54
N VAL A 20 -21.97 21.29 13.63
CA VAL A 20 -22.65 20.35 12.73
C VAL A 20 -24.15 20.25 13.06
N ALA A 21 -24.52 20.25 14.34
CA ALA A 21 -25.92 20.22 14.76
C ALA A 21 -26.67 21.53 14.42
N ALA A 22 -26.00 22.68 14.47
CA ALA A 22 -26.60 23.97 14.08
C ALA A 22 -26.86 24.07 12.57
N LEU A 23 -25.98 23.50 11.73
CA LEU A 23 -26.19 23.42 10.28
C LEU A 23 -27.28 22.41 9.88
N GLY A 24 -27.66 21.49 10.77
CA GLY A 24 -28.75 20.53 10.56
C GLY A 24 -30.16 21.10 10.63
N THR A 25 -30.34 22.39 10.94
CA THR A 25 -31.69 22.98 11.16
C THR A 25 -32.14 24.04 10.15
N THR A 26 -31.32 24.40 9.16
CA THR A 26 -31.70 25.41 8.13
C THR A 26 -31.45 24.96 6.69
N ALA A 27 -31.62 23.67 6.39
CA ALA A 27 -31.70 23.15 5.03
C ALA A 27 -32.86 22.15 4.91
N ALA A 28 -34.07 22.59 5.26
CA ALA A 28 -35.29 21.96 4.79
C ALA A 28 -35.64 22.57 3.42
N ALA A 29 -36.02 21.71 2.48
CA ALA A 29 -36.45 22.00 1.10
C ALA A 29 -35.33 22.08 0.02
N THR A 30 -34.81 20.91 -0.36
CA THR A 30 -35.10 20.28 -1.67
C THR A 30 -34.61 18.83 -1.62
N ALA A 31 -35.46 17.97 -1.06
CA ALA A 31 -35.33 16.53 -1.23
C ALA A 31 -35.86 16.19 -2.63
N VAL A 32 -34.96 16.10 -3.62
CA VAL A 32 -35.24 15.36 -4.85
C VAL A 32 -34.76 13.93 -4.60
N GLY A 33 -35.69 12.99 -4.74
CA GLY A 33 -35.65 11.69 -4.09
C GLY A 33 -34.50 10.77 -4.48
N ILE A 34 -33.88 10.18 -3.46
CA ILE A 34 -33.40 8.80 -3.48
C ILE A 34 -33.97 8.14 -2.23
N ASN A 35 -35.26 7.80 -2.30
CA ASN A 35 -35.83 6.78 -1.41
C ASN A 35 -35.39 5.41 -1.96
N GLY A 36 -34.17 5.01 -1.63
CA GLY A 36 -33.74 3.62 -1.70
C GLY A 36 -34.01 2.98 -0.34
N GLY A 37 -34.85 1.95 -0.32
CA GLY A 37 -35.34 1.31 0.90
C GLY A 37 -34.23 0.76 1.81
N LEU A 38 -34.63 0.47 3.05
CA LEU A 38 -33.88 -0.28 4.04
C LEU A 38 -33.19 -1.51 3.43
N GLY A 39 -31.86 -1.47 3.36
CA GLY A 39 -30.96 -2.60 3.13
C GLY A 39 -30.60 -2.85 1.67
N GLY A 40 -29.35 -2.59 1.28
CA GLY A 40 -28.79 -3.28 0.12
C GLY A 40 -27.53 -2.72 -0.53
N LEU A 41 -27.33 -1.40 -0.63
CA LEU A 41 -26.24 -0.84 -1.45
C LEU A 41 -25.24 -0.07 -0.57
N GLY A 42 -23.94 -0.29 -0.78
CA GLY A 42 -22.85 0.45 -0.12
C GLY A 42 -22.90 1.95 -0.44
N GLY A 43 -22.24 2.79 0.37
CA GLY A 43 -22.25 4.27 0.22
C GLY A 43 -21.73 4.81 -1.12
N PHE A 44 -21.11 3.94 -1.93
CA PHE A 44 -20.60 4.24 -3.26
C PHE A 44 -21.44 3.64 -4.40
N GLY A 45 -22.43 2.79 -4.09
CA GLY A 45 -23.32 2.17 -5.07
C GLY A 45 -22.58 1.27 -6.06
N GLU A 46 -22.94 1.36 -7.34
CA GLU A 46 -22.33 0.62 -8.46
C GLU A 46 -21.33 1.49 -9.24
N ASN A 47 -20.86 2.61 -8.67
CA ASN A 47 -19.87 3.46 -9.33
C ASN A 47 -18.55 2.69 -9.50
N LYS A 48 -17.83 2.98 -10.58
CA LYS A 48 -16.52 2.37 -10.88
C LYS A 48 -15.39 3.35 -10.64
N VAL A 49 -14.19 2.84 -10.43
CA VAL A 49 -12.94 3.63 -10.37
C VAL A 49 -12.46 3.92 -11.80
N ASP A 50 -13.32 4.48 -12.64
CA ASP A 50 -13.03 4.68 -14.09
C ASP A 50 -12.54 6.10 -14.42
N GLY A 51 -12.22 6.90 -13.38
CA GLY A 51 -11.82 8.30 -13.52
C GLY A 51 -12.95 9.25 -13.91
N THR A 52 -14.20 8.78 -14.06
CA THR A 52 -15.34 9.61 -14.40
C THR A 52 -15.62 10.61 -13.28
N THR A 53 -15.72 11.89 -13.64
CA THR A 53 -16.13 12.93 -12.70
C THR A 53 -17.65 12.96 -12.57
N THR A 54 -18.16 12.57 -11.41
CA THR A 54 -19.59 12.64 -11.08
C THR A 54 -19.92 13.92 -10.29
N ALA A 55 -21.20 14.19 -10.04
CA ALA A 55 -21.62 15.27 -9.13
C ALA A 55 -21.08 15.13 -7.68
N GLN A 56 -20.68 13.92 -7.30
CA GLN A 56 -20.09 13.63 -6.00
C GLN A 56 -18.56 13.72 -6.00
N GLY A 57 -17.92 13.76 -7.17
CA GLY A 57 -16.46 13.69 -7.34
C GLY A 57 -16.03 12.50 -8.19
N ILE A 58 -14.72 12.28 -8.28
CA ILE A 58 -14.10 11.08 -8.86
C ILE A 58 -13.97 10.04 -7.74
N LEU A 59 -14.39 8.80 -7.98
CA LEU A 59 -14.23 7.69 -7.05
C LEU A 59 -12.80 7.15 -7.12
N LEU A 60 -12.23 6.85 -5.95
CA LEU A 60 -10.90 6.28 -5.75
C LEU A 60 -11.02 4.82 -5.27
N PRO A 61 -9.97 4.00 -5.37
CA PRO A 61 -10.01 2.60 -4.93
C PRO A 61 -9.96 2.42 -3.40
N ASP A 62 -9.84 3.49 -2.60
CA ASP A 62 -9.65 3.45 -1.14
C ASP A 62 -10.91 3.85 -0.34
N ASN A 63 -12.10 3.62 -0.89
CA ASN A 63 -13.39 4.06 -0.32
C ASN A 63 -13.50 5.59 -0.14
N GLN A 64 -12.94 6.37 -1.07
CA GLN A 64 -13.03 7.83 -1.03
C GLN A 64 -13.36 8.43 -2.39
N ARG A 65 -13.73 9.71 -2.39
CA ARG A 65 -13.85 10.53 -3.60
C ARG A 65 -12.99 11.77 -3.52
N VAL A 66 -12.55 12.28 -4.66
CA VAL A 66 -11.90 13.59 -4.76
C VAL A 66 -12.74 14.58 -5.56
N ALA A 67 -12.85 15.78 -4.99
CA ALA A 67 -13.56 16.93 -5.56
C ALA A 67 -12.91 18.20 -4.98
N PRO A 68 -11.70 18.55 -5.43
CA PRO A 68 -10.88 19.59 -4.84
C PRO A 68 -11.51 20.98 -4.99
N LEU A 69 -11.18 21.90 -4.08
CA LEU A 69 -11.46 23.32 -4.28
C LEU A 69 -10.47 23.91 -5.29
N GLY A 70 -10.95 24.73 -6.22
CA GLY A 70 -10.11 25.51 -7.13
C GLY A 70 -9.70 24.76 -8.40
N THR A 71 -8.53 25.11 -8.92
CA THR A 71 -8.00 24.57 -10.18
C THR A 71 -7.08 23.40 -9.90
N ARG A 72 -7.36 22.25 -10.51
CA ARG A 72 -6.48 21.08 -10.53
C ARG A 72 -5.54 21.16 -11.75
N HIS A 73 -4.24 21.14 -11.48
CA HIS A 73 -3.18 21.00 -12.49
C HIS A 73 -2.66 19.57 -12.45
N LEU A 74 -3.16 18.72 -13.36
CA LEU A 74 -2.87 17.29 -13.38
C LEU A 74 -1.53 16.99 -14.06
N VAL A 75 -0.77 16.06 -13.48
CA VAL A 75 0.44 15.47 -14.04
C VAL A 75 0.16 13.99 -14.28
N ASN A 76 0.03 13.59 -15.55
CA ASN A 76 -0.49 12.27 -15.92
C ASN A 76 0.49 11.11 -15.80
N ASP A 77 1.79 11.41 -15.66
CA ASP A 77 2.84 10.39 -15.70
C ASP A 77 3.86 10.68 -14.58
N ALA A 78 3.40 10.66 -13.33
CA ALA A 78 4.23 10.70 -12.13
C ALA A 78 3.40 10.61 -10.83
N ARG A 79 3.99 10.07 -9.76
CA ARG A 79 3.68 10.50 -8.37
C ARG A 79 4.51 11.72 -8.00
N MET A 80 4.00 12.56 -7.09
CA MET A 80 4.70 13.75 -6.59
C MET A 80 4.94 13.64 -5.09
N LEU A 81 6.12 13.16 -4.70
CA LEU A 81 6.42 12.82 -3.31
C LEU A 81 6.58 14.07 -2.43
N SER A 82 7.16 15.14 -2.99
CA SER A 82 7.39 16.40 -2.29
C SER A 82 7.63 17.57 -3.26
N SER A 83 7.47 18.81 -2.77
CA SER A 83 7.66 20.01 -3.60
C SER A 83 7.90 21.28 -2.78
N THR A 84 8.55 22.28 -3.40
CA THR A 84 8.84 23.58 -2.81
C THR A 84 8.61 24.70 -3.82
N LEU A 85 7.95 25.78 -3.40
CA LEU A 85 7.80 27.00 -4.21
C LEU A 85 9.10 27.79 -4.25
N SER A 86 9.38 28.39 -5.40
CA SER A 86 10.42 29.40 -5.56
C SER A 86 10.16 30.60 -4.63
N PRO A 87 11.20 31.34 -4.18
CA PRO A 87 11.02 32.47 -3.27
C PRO A 87 10.10 33.60 -3.79
N ASP A 88 9.96 33.73 -5.12
CA ASP A 88 9.04 34.66 -5.77
C ASP A 88 7.60 34.11 -5.94
N GLY A 89 7.39 32.82 -5.66
CA GLY A 89 6.10 32.13 -5.68
C GLY A 89 5.60 31.75 -7.07
N ARG A 90 6.41 31.86 -8.13
CA ARG A 90 5.97 31.61 -9.51
C ARG A 90 6.18 30.17 -9.98
N THR A 91 7.22 29.50 -9.49
CA THR A 91 7.61 28.17 -9.93
C THR A 91 7.54 27.19 -8.76
N LEU A 92 6.95 26.03 -8.99
CA LEU A 92 7.00 24.90 -8.06
C LEU A 92 8.08 23.93 -8.56
N ALA A 93 9.06 23.63 -7.71
CA ALA A 93 9.97 22.52 -7.92
C ALA A 93 9.44 21.30 -7.19
N ALA A 94 9.25 20.21 -7.90
CA ALA A 94 8.69 18.98 -7.38
C ALA A 94 9.65 17.82 -7.60
N LEU A 95 9.75 16.99 -6.57
CA LEU A 95 10.33 15.67 -6.66
C LEU A 95 9.23 14.72 -7.12
N THR A 96 9.41 14.19 -8.31
CA THR A 96 8.43 13.34 -8.99
C THR A 96 9.03 11.98 -9.28
N TYR A 97 8.20 10.97 -9.31
CA TYR A 97 8.59 9.59 -9.50
C TYR A 97 7.74 8.94 -10.58
N LEU A 98 8.36 8.18 -11.48
CA LEU A 98 7.65 7.34 -12.45
C LEU A 98 8.51 6.12 -12.81
N HIS A 99 7.92 4.92 -12.70
CA HIS A 99 8.52 3.66 -13.14
C HIS A 99 9.99 3.47 -12.72
N GLY A 100 10.26 3.55 -11.42
CA GLY A 100 11.57 3.30 -10.83
C GLY A 100 12.59 4.42 -11.08
N THR A 101 12.12 5.62 -11.43
CA THR A 101 12.98 6.76 -11.76
C THR A 101 12.49 8.04 -11.10
N GLY A 102 13.40 8.72 -10.39
CA GLY A 102 13.18 10.04 -9.83
C GLY A 102 13.47 11.16 -10.84
N TYR A 103 12.60 12.17 -10.86
CA TYR A 103 12.70 13.35 -11.71
C TYR A 103 12.54 14.63 -10.92
N LEU A 104 13.32 15.65 -11.27
CA LEU A 104 13.03 17.04 -10.91
C LEU A 104 12.05 17.62 -11.94
N THR A 105 10.83 17.89 -11.51
CA THR A 105 9.79 18.53 -12.32
C THR A 105 9.59 19.97 -11.86
N LEU A 106 9.69 20.93 -12.77
CA LEU A 106 9.45 22.36 -12.53
C LEU A 106 8.13 22.75 -13.19
N MET A 107 7.25 23.40 -12.44
CA MET A 107 5.92 23.79 -12.90
C MET A 107 5.66 25.28 -12.68
N ASP A 108 5.01 25.92 -13.63
CA ASP A 108 4.47 27.27 -13.45
C ASP A 108 3.19 27.18 -12.61
N VAL A 109 3.15 27.90 -11.49
CA VAL A 109 2.05 27.80 -10.51
C VAL A 109 0.74 28.40 -11.05
N THR A 110 0.83 29.41 -11.92
CA THR A 110 -0.34 30.14 -12.42
C THR A 110 -1.07 29.34 -13.50
N THR A 111 -0.30 28.76 -14.42
CA THR A 111 -0.80 28.04 -15.58
C THR A 111 -0.91 26.53 -15.34
N GLY A 112 -0.18 26.00 -14.35
CA GLY A 112 -0.05 24.56 -14.12
C GLY A 112 0.87 23.85 -15.11
N ALA A 113 1.49 24.58 -16.05
CA ALA A 113 2.31 23.98 -17.09
C ALA A 113 3.62 23.43 -16.51
N VAL A 114 3.99 22.22 -16.92
CA VAL A 114 5.34 21.68 -16.68
C VAL A 114 6.32 22.48 -17.56
N LEU A 115 7.16 23.29 -16.92
CA LEU A 115 8.19 24.10 -17.59
C LEU A 115 9.37 23.23 -18.03
N GLN A 116 9.77 22.29 -17.17
CA GLN A 116 10.91 21.42 -17.40
C GLN A 116 10.78 20.16 -16.56
N ARG A 117 11.15 19.02 -17.13
CA ARG A 117 11.44 17.80 -16.37
C ARG A 117 12.89 17.42 -16.66
N VAL A 118 13.74 17.44 -15.64
CA VAL A 118 15.15 17.05 -15.78
C VAL A 118 15.22 15.52 -15.79
N GLY A 119 16.05 14.92 -16.63
CA GLY A 119 16.19 13.46 -16.75
C GLY A 119 15.38 12.80 -17.88
N THR A 120 14.76 13.56 -18.78
CA THR A 120 13.92 13.03 -19.89
C THR A 120 14.54 13.19 -21.29
N GLY A 121 15.87 13.27 -21.40
CA GLY A 121 16.57 13.56 -22.66
C GLY A 121 16.39 12.51 -23.76
N ALA A 122 16.42 12.94 -25.04
CA ALA A 122 16.10 12.12 -26.21
C ALA A 122 17.13 11.01 -26.53
N SER A 123 18.29 11.00 -25.86
CA SER A 123 19.47 10.17 -26.18
C SER A 123 19.66 8.94 -25.30
N GLY A 124 18.67 8.54 -24.50
CA GLY A 124 18.70 7.26 -23.78
C GLY A 124 19.19 7.30 -22.33
N ASP A 125 19.69 8.44 -21.83
CA ASP A 125 19.98 8.64 -20.40
C ASP A 125 18.73 9.20 -19.70
N LYS A 126 17.83 8.29 -19.31
CA LYS A 126 16.56 8.59 -18.61
C LYS A 126 16.73 8.89 -17.11
N LYS A 127 17.95 9.09 -16.61
CA LYS A 127 18.26 9.17 -15.18
C LYS A 127 19.04 10.45 -14.87
N ILE A 128 18.71 11.09 -13.75
CA ILE A 128 19.51 12.17 -13.15
C ILE A 128 20.31 11.57 -11.99
N GLY A 129 21.60 11.87 -11.87
CA GLY A 129 22.44 11.35 -10.78
C GLY A 129 22.34 9.82 -10.62
N ASP A 130 21.95 9.33 -9.44
CA ASP A 130 21.76 7.89 -9.16
C ASP A 130 20.45 7.30 -9.73
N GLY A 131 19.59 8.14 -10.32
CA GLY A 131 18.31 7.77 -10.91
C GLY A 131 17.14 7.64 -9.94
N LYS A 132 17.36 7.81 -8.63
CA LYS A 132 16.35 7.64 -7.58
C LYS A 132 15.73 8.98 -7.18
N ALA A 133 14.57 8.91 -6.54
CA ALA A 133 13.99 10.03 -5.81
C ALA A 133 14.44 9.96 -4.34
N GLY A 134 14.73 11.12 -3.74
CA GLY A 134 14.88 11.26 -2.29
C GLY A 134 13.54 11.30 -1.56
N THR A 135 13.59 11.34 -0.22
CA THR A 135 12.39 11.19 0.63
C THR A 135 11.58 12.50 0.75
N ASP A 136 12.25 13.65 0.61
CA ASP A 136 11.70 15.00 0.79
C ASP A 136 12.50 16.01 -0.04
N GLY A 137 12.03 17.25 -0.18
CA GLY A 137 12.65 18.30 -1.01
C GLY A 137 11.83 18.60 -2.27
N PRO A 138 12.39 19.24 -3.32
CA PRO A 138 13.67 19.95 -3.43
C PRO A 138 13.76 21.18 -2.49
N LEU A 139 14.90 21.86 -2.40
CA LEU A 139 15.08 23.10 -1.62
C LEU A 139 15.65 24.23 -2.48
N TYR A 140 14.99 25.39 -2.53
CA TYR A 140 15.56 26.61 -3.12
C TYR A 140 16.46 27.35 -2.14
N SER A 141 17.51 28.01 -2.66
CA SER A 141 18.20 29.06 -1.91
C SER A 141 17.27 30.25 -1.68
N SER A 142 17.53 31.04 -0.63
CA SER A 142 16.71 32.21 -0.28
C SER A 142 16.62 33.26 -1.40
N ASP A 143 17.65 33.36 -2.24
CA ASP A 143 17.70 34.23 -3.42
C ASP A 143 17.10 33.60 -4.69
N GLY A 144 16.68 32.34 -4.63
CA GLY A 144 16.05 31.60 -5.72
C GLY A 144 17.00 31.16 -6.84
N LYS A 145 18.32 31.33 -6.70
CA LYS A 145 19.29 31.04 -7.78
C LYS A 145 19.87 29.63 -7.74
N THR A 146 19.73 28.92 -6.63
CA THR A 146 20.20 27.54 -6.44
C THR A 146 19.02 26.65 -6.05
N LEU A 147 19.02 25.42 -6.54
CA LEU A 147 18.05 24.39 -6.16
C LEU A 147 18.78 23.09 -5.81
N TRP A 148 18.53 22.55 -4.62
CA TRP A 148 19.05 21.26 -4.18
C TRP A 148 17.99 20.18 -4.38
N PHE A 149 18.39 19.07 -5.01
CA PHE A 149 17.54 17.94 -5.34
C PHE A 149 18.13 16.66 -4.75
N PRO A 150 17.47 16.05 -3.75
CA PRO A 150 17.95 14.84 -3.10
C PRO A 150 17.53 13.57 -3.84
N GLN A 151 18.38 12.56 -3.72
CA GLN A 151 18.22 11.19 -4.22
C GLN A 151 18.73 10.22 -3.16
N SER A 152 18.68 8.90 -3.37
CA SER A 152 18.98 7.94 -2.29
C SER A 152 20.45 7.98 -1.81
N HIS A 153 21.39 8.27 -2.71
CA HIS A 153 22.83 8.41 -2.40
C HIS A 153 23.41 9.76 -2.76
N THR A 154 22.74 10.54 -3.59
CA THR A 154 23.29 11.82 -4.06
C THR A 154 22.40 13.00 -3.74
N LEU A 155 23.05 14.14 -3.46
CA LEU A 155 22.41 15.44 -3.45
C LEU A 155 22.92 16.25 -4.64
N LEU A 156 22.03 16.54 -5.59
CA LEU A 156 22.34 17.34 -6.76
C LEU A 156 22.08 18.82 -6.46
N ARG A 157 22.93 19.68 -6.99
CA ARG A 157 22.80 21.14 -6.91
C ARG A 157 22.65 21.73 -8.30
N PHE A 158 21.57 22.46 -8.55
CA PHE A 158 21.26 23.08 -9.82
C PHE A 158 21.34 24.61 -9.74
N THR A 159 21.73 25.22 -10.87
CA THR A 159 21.58 26.66 -11.08
C THR A 159 20.20 26.94 -11.67
N VAL A 160 19.46 27.86 -11.08
CA VAL A 160 18.12 28.28 -11.52
C VAL A 160 18.24 29.45 -12.49
N ASN A 161 17.55 29.33 -13.62
CA ASN A 161 17.46 30.35 -14.67
C ASN A 161 16.38 31.39 -14.32
N GLY A 162 16.45 32.57 -14.95
CA GLY A 162 15.47 33.65 -14.72
C GLY A 162 14.05 33.35 -15.20
N ASP A 163 13.84 32.29 -15.97
CA ASP A 163 12.53 31.81 -16.43
C ASP A 163 11.92 30.72 -15.52
N GLY A 164 12.57 30.41 -14.39
CA GLY A 164 12.13 29.39 -13.44
C GLY A 164 12.62 27.97 -13.77
N THR A 165 13.26 27.74 -14.92
CA THR A 165 13.90 26.46 -15.25
C THR A 165 15.25 26.31 -14.55
N VAL A 166 15.91 25.15 -14.66
CA VAL A 166 17.30 24.94 -14.25
C VAL A 166 18.20 24.61 -15.43
N VAL A 167 19.50 24.90 -15.27
CA VAL A 167 20.54 24.32 -16.13
C VAL A 167 20.47 22.79 -15.98
N PRO A 168 20.21 22.00 -17.03
CA PRO A 168 19.95 20.56 -16.89
C PRO A 168 21.12 19.76 -16.30
N SER A 169 22.35 20.21 -16.52
CA SER A 169 23.52 19.62 -15.88
C SER A 169 23.69 20.20 -14.47
N PRO A 170 23.73 19.37 -13.41
CA PRO A 170 23.89 19.88 -12.06
C PRO A 170 25.26 20.56 -11.91
N ALA A 171 25.29 21.69 -11.21
CA ALA A 171 26.51 22.41 -10.85
C ALA A 171 27.39 21.61 -9.88
N ALA A 172 26.80 20.73 -9.08
CA ALA A 172 27.51 19.77 -8.24
C ALA A 172 26.67 18.51 -7.98
N SER A 173 27.36 17.41 -7.72
CA SER A 173 26.77 16.14 -7.25
C SER A 173 27.52 15.70 -6.01
N ILE A 174 26.83 15.61 -4.88
CA ILE A 174 27.42 15.28 -3.58
C ILE A 174 27.02 13.86 -3.22
N THR A 175 27.99 12.94 -3.17
CA THR A 175 27.74 11.57 -2.74
C THR A 175 27.69 11.48 -1.22
N LEU A 176 26.62 10.87 -0.71
CA LEU A 176 26.33 10.63 0.68
C LEU A 176 26.31 9.12 0.93
N LYS A 177 26.72 8.67 2.11
CA LYS A 177 26.77 7.25 2.45
C LYS A 177 25.94 6.95 3.69
N GLY A 178 25.07 5.96 3.60
CA GLY A 178 24.30 5.44 4.73
C GLY A 178 25.12 4.51 5.61
N SER A 179 24.74 4.40 6.88
CA SER A 179 25.34 3.40 7.79
C SER A 179 24.89 1.97 7.47
N HIS A 180 23.74 1.82 6.81
CA HIS A 180 23.13 0.54 6.44
C HIS A 180 22.88 0.40 4.92
N GLY A 181 23.56 1.21 4.10
CA GLY A 181 23.35 1.27 2.65
C GLY A 181 23.17 2.71 2.17
N ASP A 182 21.96 3.05 1.75
CA ASP A 182 21.60 4.36 1.22
C ASP A 182 21.61 5.44 2.31
N ALA A 183 22.02 6.67 1.95
CA ALA A 183 22.11 7.77 2.90
C ALA A 183 20.74 8.40 3.21
N LEU A 184 19.84 8.34 2.22
CA LEU A 184 18.46 8.78 2.32
C LEU A 184 18.34 10.24 2.79
N PRO A 185 18.93 11.20 2.06
CA PRO A 185 18.76 12.62 2.35
C PRO A 185 17.29 13.01 2.21
N GLY A 186 16.73 13.54 3.29
CA GLY A 186 15.37 14.06 3.35
C GLY A 186 15.35 15.58 3.36
N GLY A 187 14.56 16.15 4.27
CA GLY A 187 14.42 17.58 4.47
C GLY A 187 15.76 18.28 4.69
N MET A 188 15.83 19.51 4.21
CA MET A 188 17.05 20.31 4.17
C MET A 188 16.80 21.73 4.66
N ALA A 189 17.81 22.35 5.23
CA ALA A 189 17.79 23.76 5.59
C ALA A 189 19.15 24.42 5.38
N LEU A 190 19.13 25.62 4.81
CA LEU A 190 20.32 26.41 4.52
C LEU A 190 20.59 27.39 5.67
N SER A 191 21.87 27.60 6.02
CA SER A 191 22.25 28.69 6.94
C SER A 191 21.88 30.05 6.35
N ASP A 192 21.68 31.05 7.22
CA ASP A 192 21.27 32.40 6.80
C ASP A 192 22.23 33.05 5.79
N ASP A 193 23.53 32.74 5.91
CA ASP A 193 24.60 33.19 5.01
C ASP A 193 24.77 32.33 3.75
N GLY A 194 24.06 31.21 3.65
CA GLY A 194 24.16 30.26 2.54
C GLY A 194 25.39 29.36 2.54
N ALA A 195 26.30 29.48 3.52
CA ALA A 195 27.59 28.80 3.54
C ALA A 195 27.49 27.30 3.90
N LYS A 196 26.47 26.91 4.68
CA LYS A 196 26.24 25.54 5.10
C LYS A 196 24.83 25.08 4.76
N LEU A 197 24.73 23.87 4.22
CA LEU A 197 23.48 23.14 4.05
C LEU A 197 23.39 22.01 5.08
N TYR A 198 22.30 21.98 5.82
CA TYR A 198 21.99 20.93 6.79
C TYR A 198 20.97 19.98 6.20
N VAL A 199 21.23 18.67 6.28
CA VAL A 199 20.44 17.63 5.62
C VAL A 199 20.12 16.53 6.61
N ALA A 200 18.84 16.17 6.77
CA ALA A 200 18.47 14.98 7.52
C ALA A 200 18.92 13.73 6.73
N LEU A 201 19.83 12.94 7.28
CA LEU A 201 20.34 11.72 6.65
C LEU A 201 19.67 10.51 7.30
N ASN A 202 18.54 10.12 6.73
CA ASN A 202 17.63 9.14 7.30
C ASN A 202 18.29 7.76 7.48
N GLY A 203 19.12 7.33 6.51
CA GLY A 203 19.80 6.03 6.50
C GLY A 203 21.06 5.95 7.38
N SER A 204 21.52 7.10 7.89
CA SER A 204 22.64 7.17 8.85
C SER A 204 22.21 7.53 10.27
N ASN A 205 20.95 7.94 10.47
CA ASN A 205 20.47 8.50 11.75
C ASN A 205 21.30 9.73 12.19
N THR A 206 21.67 10.58 11.22
CA THR A 206 22.51 11.77 11.43
C THR A 206 21.93 13.03 10.79
N LEU A 207 22.36 14.19 11.27
CA LEU A 207 22.26 15.47 10.58
C LEU A 207 23.58 15.72 9.83
N GLY A 208 23.53 15.69 8.50
CA GLY A 208 24.65 16.02 7.63
C GLY A 208 24.86 17.53 7.51
N VAL A 209 26.12 17.96 7.53
CA VAL A 209 26.52 19.36 7.30
C VAL A 209 27.38 19.40 6.04
N ILE A 210 26.91 20.13 5.04
CA ILE A 210 27.55 20.29 3.73
C ILE A 210 28.06 21.72 3.61
N ASP A 211 29.32 21.88 3.24
CA ASP A 211 29.88 23.16 2.83
C ASP A 211 29.44 23.45 1.38
N THR A 212 28.78 24.59 1.15
CA THR A 212 28.19 24.91 -0.15
C THR A 212 29.18 25.53 -1.13
N ALA A 213 30.37 25.95 -0.66
CA ALA A 213 31.43 26.43 -1.53
C ALA A 213 32.20 25.24 -2.14
N THR A 214 32.52 24.23 -1.32
CA THR A 214 33.23 23.02 -1.78
C THR A 214 32.29 21.92 -2.27
N ASN A 215 30.99 21.99 -1.93
CA ASN A 215 29.99 20.95 -2.16
C ASN A 215 30.40 19.60 -1.54
N THR A 216 30.87 19.63 -0.30
CA THR A 216 31.32 18.43 0.42
C THR A 216 30.60 18.27 1.75
N LEU A 217 30.23 17.04 2.08
CA LEU A 217 29.82 16.66 3.44
C LEU A 217 31.02 16.80 4.38
N VAL A 218 30.99 17.79 5.26
CA VAL A 218 32.09 18.09 6.20
C VAL A 218 31.87 17.50 7.59
N LYS A 219 30.62 17.17 7.94
CA LYS A 219 30.26 16.61 9.24
C LYS A 219 28.98 15.80 9.18
N GLU A 220 28.92 14.75 9.99
CA GLU A 220 27.67 14.11 10.40
C GLU A 220 27.52 14.21 11.93
N ILE A 221 26.35 14.64 12.37
CA ILE A 221 26.02 14.80 13.79
C ILE A 221 24.96 13.76 14.15
N PRO A 222 25.22 12.82 15.08
CA PRO A 222 24.21 11.85 15.51
C PRO A 222 22.95 12.53 16.07
N VAL A 223 21.78 12.04 15.66
CA VAL A 223 20.45 12.46 16.14
C VAL A 223 19.61 11.22 16.47
N GLY A 224 18.28 11.35 16.49
CA GLY A 224 17.38 10.20 16.64
C GLY A 224 17.31 9.32 15.39
N ASN A 225 16.51 8.27 15.50
CA ASN A 225 16.36 7.27 14.45
C ASN A 225 15.43 7.76 13.33
N ALA A 226 15.80 7.48 12.08
CA ALA A 226 15.05 7.88 10.88
C ALA A 226 14.74 9.40 10.85
N PRO A 227 15.78 10.27 10.83
CA PRO A 227 15.53 11.69 10.74
C PRO A 227 14.89 12.06 9.39
N ARG A 228 13.94 13.00 9.38
CA ARG A 228 13.20 13.35 8.15
C ARG A 228 13.27 14.84 7.79
N GLN A 229 12.87 15.75 8.68
CA GLN A 229 12.85 17.20 8.41
C GLN A 229 13.80 17.97 9.32
N VAL A 230 14.32 19.10 8.82
CA VAL A 230 15.19 20.01 9.58
C VAL A 230 14.74 21.46 9.45
N VAL A 231 14.75 22.19 10.56
CA VAL A 231 14.54 23.65 10.60
C VAL A 231 15.63 24.30 11.44
N LEU A 232 16.19 25.41 10.97
CA LEU A 232 17.20 26.19 11.68
C LEU A 232 16.57 27.40 12.38
N THR A 233 16.99 27.69 13.60
CA THR A 233 16.64 28.93 14.30
C THR A 233 17.59 29.19 15.47
N GLY A 234 18.03 30.43 15.65
CA GLY A 234 18.75 30.87 16.84
C GLY A 234 20.07 30.14 17.10
N GLY A 235 20.78 29.71 16.05
CA GLY A 235 22.02 28.94 16.15
C GLY A 235 21.82 27.44 16.42
N GLU A 236 20.59 26.95 16.30
CA GLU A 236 20.23 25.54 16.52
C GLU A 236 19.55 24.94 15.29
N ALA A 237 19.69 23.63 15.11
CA ALA A 237 18.86 22.84 14.21
C ALA A 237 17.87 21.99 15.02
N TYR A 238 16.62 21.94 14.54
CA TYR A 238 15.57 21.06 15.05
C TYR A 238 15.32 19.99 13.99
N VAL A 239 15.50 18.72 14.35
CA VAL A 239 15.42 17.59 13.42
C VAL A 239 14.37 16.61 13.90
N THR A 240 13.37 16.28 13.08
CA THR A 240 12.38 15.25 13.44
C THR A 240 12.97 13.86 13.26
N ASN A 241 12.59 12.91 14.12
CA ASN A 241 13.02 11.53 14.09
C ASN A 241 11.81 10.58 14.11
N GLU A 242 11.49 9.95 12.98
CA GLU A 242 10.31 9.11 12.80
C GLU A 242 10.37 7.85 13.67
N GLY A 243 11.54 7.21 13.73
CA GLY A 243 11.84 6.07 14.60
C GLY A 243 12.12 6.46 16.06
N GLY A 244 12.00 7.75 16.38
CA GLY A 244 12.14 8.27 17.73
C GLY A 244 13.57 8.33 18.24
N ARG A 245 13.75 8.13 19.55
CA ARG A 245 15.09 8.13 20.16
C ARG A 245 15.84 6.82 19.84
N PRO A 246 17.20 6.83 19.89
CA PRO A 246 17.97 5.60 19.87
C PRO A 246 17.56 4.67 21.02
N ALA A 247 17.52 3.37 20.74
CA ALA A 247 17.21 2.34 21.72
C ALA A 247 18.29 2.24 22.79
N LYS A 248 17.89 1.80 24.00
CA LYS A 248 18.75 1.60 25.17
C LYS A 248 18.59 0.15 25.65
N ASN A 249 19.57 -0.33 26.41
CA ASN A 249 19.50 -1.64 27.04
C ASN A 249 18.21 -1.78 27.87
N GLY A 250 17.44 -2.82 27.58
CA GLY A 250 16.15 -3.11 28.23
C GLY A 250 14.92 -2.53 27.52
N ASP A 251 15.11 -1.75 26.45
CA ASP A 251 13.99 -1.41 25.56
C ASP A 251 13.53 -2.66 24.80
N ASN A 252 12.22 -2.75 24.56
CA ASN A 252 11.70 -3.65 23.52
C ASN A 252 11.92 -2.98 22.18
N THR A 253 12.49 -3.71 21.22
CA THR A 253 12.84 -3.17 19.92
C THR A 253 12.33 -4.04 18.79
N ASN A 254 12.02 -3.39 17.68
CA ASN A 254 11.94 -4.01 16.37
C ASN A 254 12.90 -3.26 15.42
N LEU A 255 13.14 -3.78 14.22
CA LEU A 255 14.07 -3.20 13.27
C LEU A 255 13.36 -2.24 12.29
N SER A 256 14.11 -1.25 11.82
CA SER A 256 13.79 -0.43 10.66
C SER A 256 15.09 -0.06 9.96
N ASN A 257 15.31 -0.58 8.75
CA ASN A 257 16.58 -0.50 8.01
C ASN A 257 17.81 -0.86 8.87
N GLY A 258 17.74 -2.05 9.50
CA GLY A 258 18.80 -2.55 10.40
C GLY A 258 18.96 -1.80 11.72
N THR A 259 18.27 -0.66 11.93
CA THR A 259 18.33 0.12 13.16
C THR A 259 17.30 -0.39 14.18
N PRO A 260 17.70 -0.74 15.42
CA PRO A 260 16.75 -1.03 16.48
C PRO A 260 15.97 0.23 16.91
N VAL A 261 14.65 0.19 16.71
CA VAL A 261 13.71 1.23 17.16
C VAL A 261 12.87 0.73 18.33
N VAL A 262 12.50 1.62 19.25
CA VAL A 262 11.71 1.22 20.43
C VAL A 262 10.28 0.93 20.03
N ALA A 263 9.87 -0.32 20.19
CA ALA A 263 8.66 -0.87 19.59
C ALA A 263 7.72 -1.50 20.62
N ASP A 264 6.45 -1.63 20.23
CA ASP A 264 5.43 -2.28 21.05
C ASP A 264 5.64 -3.81 21.08
N THR A 265 5.42 -4.40 22.24
CA THR A 265 5.63 -5.84 22.49
C THR A 265 4.66 -6.78 21.78
N LYS A 266 3.61 -6.25 21.15
CA LYS A 266 2.54 -7.04 20.49
C LYS A 266 2.53 -6.79 18.99
N ASN A 267 2.38 -5.54 18.57
CA ASN A 267 2.27 -5.22 17.15
C ASN A 267 3.59 -4.76 16.51
N GLY A 268 4.67 -4.60 17.28
CA GLY A 268 5.97 -4.22 16.73
C GLY A 268 6.05 -2.76 16.23
N ALA A 269 4.98 -1.97 16.36
CA ALA A 269 4.94 -0.59 15.91
C ALA A 269 5.79 0.33 16.78
N VAL A 270 6.29 1.43 16.21
CA VAL A 270 7.07 2.44 16.93
C VAL A 270 6.25 3.08 18.07
N THR A 271 6.87 3.25 19.24
CA THR A 271 6.18 3.74 20.46
C THR A 271 6.60 5.13 20.91
N ASN A 272 7.51 5.77 20.17
CA ASN A 272 7.89 7.16 20.42
C ASN A 272 8.36 7.87 19.16
N GLY A 273 8.02 9.15 19.04
CA GLY A 273 8.66 10.07 18.11
C GLY A 273 9.33 11.22 18.86
N THR A 274 10.37 11.79 18.25
CA THR A 274 11.18 12.84 18.89
C THR A 274 11.60 13.93 17.91
N VAL A 275 11.99 15.08 18.46
CA VAL A 275 12.73 16.14 17.76
C VAL A 275 14.07 16.32 18.45
N SER A 276 15.17 16.15 17.73
CA SER A 276 16.52 16.45 18.20
C SER A 276 16.80 17.94 18.05
N VAL A 277 17.44 18.54 19.06
CA VAL A 277 17.90 19.93 19.08
C VAL A 277 19.42 19.92 19.07
N VAL A 278 20.00 20.35 17.95
CA VAL A 278 21.44 20.36 17.68
C VAL A 278 21.96 21.78 17.80
N ASP A 279 22.99 21.96 18.62
CA ASP A 279 23.74 23.22 18.65
C ASP A 279 24.71 23.24 17.45
N LEU A 280 24.58 24.25 16.59
CA LEU A 280 25.30 24.31 15.32
C LEU A 280 26.77 24.71 15.49
N ALA A 281 27.12 25.40 16.59
CA ALA A 281 28.49 25.79 16.88
C ALA A 281 29.26 24.65 17.56
N ALA A 282 28.59 23.91 18.46
CA ALA A 282 29.14 22.73 19.11
C ALA A 282 29.06 21.46 18.25
N GLU A 283 28.31 21.50 17.15
CA GLU A 283 28.06 20.38 16.23
C GLU A 283 27.59 19.10 16.96
N LYS A 284 26.62 19.27 17.87
CA LYS A 284 26.17 18.19 18.75
C LYS A 284 24.70 18.33 19.13
N GLU A 285 23.98 17.20 19.22
CA GLU A 285 22.67 17.17 19.86
C GLU A 285 22.80 17.55 21.35
N THR A 286 22.08 18.60 21.73
CA THR A 286 22.04 19.11 23.12
C THR A 286 20.79 18.67 23.87
N LYS A 287 19.72 18.32 23.14
CA LYS A 287 18.45 17.91 23.73
C LYS A 287 17.60 17.10 22.75
N THR A 288 16.91 16.11 23.28
CA THR A 288 15.83 15.41 22.57
C THR A 288 14.48 15.81 23.18
N VAL A 289 13.53 16.24 22.36
CA VAL A 289 12.18 16.62 22.76
C VAL A 289 11.21 15.52 22.31
N ARG A 290 10.44 14.95 23.25
CA ARG A 290 9.42 13.95 22.91
C ARG A 290 8.18 14.62 22.30
N VAL A 291 7.69 14.07 21.20
CA VAL A 291 6.47 14.50 20.49
C VAL A 291 5.58 13.27 20.23
N GLY A 292 4.63 13.37 19.29
CA GLY A 292 3.84 12.22 18.83
C GLY A 292 4.68 11.26 17.97
N LEU A 293 4.07 10.16 17.55
CA LEU A 293 4.68 9.15 16.67
C LEU A 293 4.88 9.67 15.24
N GLU A 294 5.94 9.19 14.59
CA GLU A 294 6.34 9.53 13.22
C GLU A 294 6.26 11.03 12.92
N PRO A 295 7.08 11.86 13.60
CA PRO A 295 7.13 13.28 13.30
C PRO A 295 7.66 13.53 11.89
N SER A 296 6.78 13.90 10.96
CA SER A 296 7.05 13.95 9.52
C SER A 296 7.38 15.35 9.00
N ALA A 297 6.80 16.40 9.59
CA ALA A 297 6.96 17.78 9.10
C ALA A 297 7.22 18.81 10.20
N LEU A 298 7.96 19.85 9.84
CA LEU A 298 8.28 21.00 10.70
C LEU A 298 7.88 22.32 10.04
N LEU A 299 7.33 23.24 10.84
CA LEU A 299 7.18 24.64 10.43
C LEU A 299 7.41 25.58 11.60
N LEU A 300 8.35 26.51 11.45
CA LEU A 300 8.60 27.58 12.43
C LEU A 300 7.72 28.79 12.15
N HIS A 301 7.01 29.26 13.15
CA HIS A 301 6.24 30.50 13.12
C HIS A 301 6.47 31.31 14.40
N GLY A 302 7.25 32.39 14.29
CA GLY A 302 7.74 33.15 15.44
C GLY A 302 8.62 32.27 16.35
N ARG A 303 8.13 31.99 17.57
CA ARG A 303 8.82 31.11 18.54
C ARG A 303 8.26 29.69 18.61
N SER A 304 7.21 29.42 17.85
CA SER A 304 6.51 28.15 17.85
C SER A 304 6.98 27.31 16.68
N LEU A 305 7.60 26.17 16.98
CA LEU A 305 7.90 25.14 16.00
C LEU A 305 6.77 24.10 16.04
N LEU A 306 6.03 24.02 14.94
CA LEU A 306 4.98 23.01 14.75
C LEU A 306 5.62 21.72 14.24
N VAL A 307 5.14 20.59 14.75
CA VAL A 307 5.59 19.24 14.40
C VAL A 307 4.37 18.40 14.04
N ALA A 308 4.25 18.00 12.78
CA ALA A 308 3.23 17.04 12.35
C ALA A 308 3.66 15.65 12.83
N ASN A 309 2.77 14.92 13.49
CA ASN A 309 3.02 13.56 13.99
C ASN A 309 2.05 12.65 13.26
N SER A 310 2.47 12.12 12.12
CA SER A 310 1.59 11.55 11.10
C SER A 310 0.86 10.30 11.62
N ASN A 311 1.60 9.31 12.15
CA ASN A 311 0.99 8.09 12.73
C ASN A 311 0.34 8.34 14.12
N ASN A 312 0.46 9.54 14.70
CA ASN A 312 -0.25 9.91 15.94
C ASN A 312 -1.48 10.80 15.72
N ASP A 313 -1.75 11.23 14.48
CA ASP A 313 -2.81 12.17 14.10
C ASP A 313 -2.88 13.42 14.98
N SER A 314 -1.72 14.04 15.17
CA SER A 314 -1.63 15.21 16.04
C SER A 314 -0.54 16.17 15.60
N VAL A 315 -0.65 17.40 16.05
CA VAL A 315 0.40 18.42 15.90
C VAL A 315 0.92 18.79 17.28
N SER A 316 2.24 18.72 17.45
CA SER A 316 2.94 19.18 18.65
C SER A 316 3.53 20.55 18.38
N VAL A 317 3.46 21.46 19.36
CA VAL A 317 4.00 22.82 19.27
C VAL A 317 5.13 22.95 20.30
N ILE A 318 6.34 23.22 19.84
CA ILE A 318 7.52 23.43 20.68
C ILE A 318 7.81 24.93 20.76
N ASP A 319 7.95 25.49 21.96
CA ASP A 319 8.55 26.82 22.14
C ASP A 319 10.08 26.69 22.04
N VAL A 320 10.67 27.25 21.00
CA VAL A 320 12.11 27.08 20.70
C VAL A 320 13.02 27.71 21.76
N LYS A 321 12.53 28.70 22.52
CA LYS A 321 13.31 29.29 23.62
C LYS A 321 13.46 28.34 24.80
N SER A 322 12.36 27.73 25.25
CA SER A 322 12.37 26.80 26.38
C SER A 322 12.65 25.35 25.97
N LYS A 323 12.56 25.05 24.66
CA LYS A 323 12.69 23.72 24.06
C LYS A 323 11.70 22.73 24.66
N LYS A 324 10.47 23.18 24.91
CA LYS A 324 9.40 22.37 25.52
C LYS A 324 8.16 22.40 24.65
N VAL A 325 7.45 21.28 24.61
CA VAL A 325 6.11 21.22 24.00
C VAL A 325 5.17 22.08 24.83
N THR A 326 4.62 23.14 24.24
CA THR A 326 3.61 24.01 24.87
C THR A 326 2.20 23.48 24.67
N GLN A 327 1.97 22.73 23.59
CA GLN A 327 0.67 22.17 23.25
C GLN A 327 0.83 20.97 22.31
N THR A 328 -0.06 19.99 22.44
CA THR A 328 -0.33 18.99 21.40
C THR A 328 -1.83 18.96 21.15
N PHE A 329 -2.25 18.95 19.89
CA PHE A 329 -3.67 18.87 19.52
C PHE A 329 -3.90 17.83 18.43
N ASN A 330 -5.04 17.15 18.48
CA ASN A 330 -5.41 16.15 17.49
C ASN A 330 -5.96 16.82 16.23
N VAL A 331 -5.80 16.15 15.10
CA VAL A 331 -6.31 16.64 13.81
C VAL A 331 -7.50 15.87 13.26
N ASN A 332 -7.87 14.74 13.87
CA ASN A 332 -8.95 13.89 13.37
C ASN A 332 -10.30 14.63 13.30
N PRO A 333 -10.89 14.80 12.11
CA PRO A 333 -12.17 15.50 11.97
C PRO A 333 -13.37 14.60 12.28
N LEU A 334 -13.26 13.29 12.07
CA LEU A 334 -14.35 12.34 12.30
C LEU A 334 -14.51 12.05 13.81
N PRO A 335 -15.64 12.42 14.45
CA PRO A 335 -15.82 12.20 15.89
C PRO A 335 -15.77 10.72 16.28
N GLY A 336 -14.95 10.40 17.28
CA GLY A 336 -14.76 9.03 17.79
C GLY A 336 -13.71 8.23 17.04
N SER A 337 -13.07 8.80 16.02
CA SER A 337 -11.86 8.24 15.40
C SER A 337 -10.63 8.95 15.96
N SER A 338 -9.54 8.20 16.07
CA SER A 338 -8.25 8.74 16.53
C SER A 338 -7.07 8.29 15.68
N VAL A 339 -7.29 7.47 14.66
CA VAL A 339 -6.25 6.91 13.77
C VAL A 339 -6.70 7.09 12.32
N GLY A 340 -5.78 7.51 11.45
CA GLY A 340 -5.90 7.52 10.00
C GLY A 340 -6.09 8.90 9.35
N SER A 341 -5.69 10.02 9.96
CA SER A 341 -5.76 11.36 9.32
C SER A 341 -4.42 11.81 8.70
N ALA A 342 -3.29 11.30 9.18
CA ALA A 342 -1.95 11.49 8.62
C ALA A 342 -1.58 12.97 8.33
N PRO A 343 -1.44 13.83 9.35
CA PRO A 343 -0.93 15.18 9.13
C PRO A 343 0.52 15.16 8.66
N ASN A 344 0.83 15.89 7.58
CA ASN A 344 2.16 15.83 6.94
C ASN A 344 2.69 17.15 6.36
N ALA A 345 1.92 18.25 6.36
CA ALA A 345 2.41 19.55 5.90
C ALA A 345 1.66 20.73 6.56
N PHE A 346 2.27 21.91 6.51
CA PHE A 346 1.75 23.13 7.14
C PHE A 346 1.90 24.37 6.25
N ALA A 347 0.94 25.28 6.34
CA ALA A 347 1.11 26.65 5.85
C ALA A 347 0.42 27.64 6.78
N PHE A 348 1.08 28.77 7.05
CA PHE A 348 0.41 29.95 7.58
C PHE A 348 0.02 30.85 6.40
N THR A 349 -1.25 31.23 6.35
CA THR A 349 -1.76 32.18 5.33
C THR A 349 -1.74 33.61 5.84
N ASP A 350 -1.75 33.77 7.16
CA ASP A 350 -1.51 35.01 7.91
C ASP A 350 -1.03 34.64 9.34
N ASP A 351 -0.84 35.63 10.21
CA ASP A 351 -0.42 35.43 11.62
C ASP A 351 -1.43 34.66 12.50
N HIS A 352 -2.62 34.38 11.97
CA HIS A 352 -3.75 33.84 12.71
C HIS A 352 -4.40 32.61 12.08
N THR A 353 -3.94 32.17 10.91
CA THR A 353 -4.61 31.14 10.14
C THR A 353 -3.60 30.09 9.70
N LEU A 354 -3.69 28.93 10.34
CA LEU A 354 -2.89 27.74 10.07
C LEU A 354 -3.69 26.77 9.22
N LEU A 355 -3.07 26.29 8.14
CA LEU A 355 -3.51 25.14 7.37
C LEU A 355 -2.63 23.94 7.72
N VAL A 356 -3.26 22.79 7.92
CA VAL A 356 -2.60 21.49 8.14
C VAL A 356 -3.07 20.56 7.03
N SER A 357 -2.16 20.00 6.25
CA SER A 357 -2.48 18.94 5.29
C SER A 357 -2.82 17.66 6.05
N LEU A 358 -3.90 16.98 5.66
CA LEU A 358 -4.33 15.68 6.17
C LEU A 358 -4.37 14.70 5.00
N GLY A 359 -3.27 13.95 4.84
CA GLY A 359 -3.04 13.11 3.65
C GLY A 359 -4.17 12.13 3.40
N ARG A 360 -4.52 11.33 4.41
CA ARG A 360 -5.57 10.31 4.29
C ARG A 360 -6.98 10.91 4.19
N ASP A 361 -7.21 12.13 4.67
CA ASP A 361 -8.54 12.75 4.62
C ASP A 361 -8.86 13.41 3.26
N ASN A 362 -7.87 13.51 2.36
CA ASN A 362 -7.92 14.31 1.12
C ASN A 362 -8.39 15.74 1.38
N ALA A 363 -7.81 16.37 2.40
CA ALA A 363 -8.22 17.70 2.84
C ALA A 363 -7.10 18.51 3.51
N LEU A 364 -7.29 19.83 3.55
CA LEU A 364 -6.62 20.71 4.49
C LEU A 364 -7.54 21.02 5.67
N ALA A 365 -7.03 20.91 6.89
CA ALA A 365 -7.68 21.43 8.09
C ALA A 365 -7.23 22.84 8.42
N GLN A 366 -8.20 23.75 8.58
CA GLN A 366 -7.97 25.13 8.97
C GLN A 366 -8.13 25.31 10.48
N TYR A 367 -7.16 26.00 11.09
CA TYR A 367 -7.17 26.37 12.49
C TYR A 367 -6.92 27.86 12.68
N ARG A 368 -7.61 28.45 13.66
CA ARG A 368 -7.26 29.74 14.22
C ARG A 368 -6.05 29.60 15.14
N TRP A 369 -5.02 30.38 14.85
CA TRP A 369 -3.79 30.49 15.61
C TRP A 369 -3.75 31.75 16.48
N ASN A 370 -3.37 31.58 17.75
CA ASN A 370 -3.19 32.66 18.72
C ASN A 370 -1.86 32.50 19.49
N GLY A 371 -0.76 32.26 18.77
CA GLY A 371 0.60 32.31 19.33
C GLY A 371 1.09 31.05 20.06
N GLY A 372 0.54 29.87 19.77
CA GLY A 372 1.08 28.55 20.18
C GLY A 372 1.06 28.20 21.67
N ILE A 373 0.74 29.16 22.54
CA ILE A 373 0.52 28.97 23.99
C ILE A 373 -0.98 28.78 24.27
N ALA A 374 -1.83 29.48 23.53
CA ALA A 374 -3.27 29.31 23.63
C ALA A 374 -3.74 28.13 22.76
N PRO A 375 -4.80 27.40 23.17
CA PRO A 375 -5.46 26.38 22.36
C PRO A 375 -5.73 26.85 20.93
N VAL A 376 -5.23 26.09 19.96
CA VAL A 376 -5.66 26.28 18.57
C VAL A 376 -7.14 25.93 18.46
N ARG A 377 -7.86 26.65 17.60
CA ARG A 377 -9.29 26.40 17.39
C ARG A 377 -9.52 25.96 15.95
N TYR A 378 -9.99 24.74 15.78
CA TYR A 378 -10.44 24.22 14.49
C TYR A 378 -11.56 25.09 13.89
N GLU A 379 -11.47 25.41 12.61
CA GLU A 379 -12.45 26.25 11.88
C GLU A 379 -13.15 25.51 10.72
N GLY A 380 -12.54 24.47 10.13
CA GLY A 380 -13.17 23.68 9.07
C GLY A 380 -12.16 22.88 8.22
N LEU A 381 -12.66 22.18 7.20
CA LEU A 381 -11.86 21.46 6.20
C LEU A 381 -12.06 22.06 4.80
N ILE A 382 -11.05 21.91 3.97
CA ILE A 382 -11.02 22.29 2.56
C ILE A 382 -10.65 21.04 1.74
N PRO A 383 -11.49 20.59 0.79
CA PRO A 383 -11.21 19.38 0.01
C PRO A 383 -10.05 19.58 -0.97
N THR A 384 -9.22 18.56 -1.12
CA THR A 384 -8.09 18.49 -2.04
C THR A 384 -8.22 17.29 -2.97
N ASP A 385 -7.18 17.02 -3.76
CA ASP A 385 -7.02 15.77 -4.51
C ASP A 385 -6.40 14.67 -3.64
N TRP A 386 -6.13 13.51 -4.24
CA TRP A 386 -5.74 12.32 -3.52
C TRP A 386 -4.36 12.47 -2.88
N TYR A 387 -4.35 12.33 -1.55
CA TYR A 387 -3.20 12.37 -0.68
C TYR A 387 -2.41 13.69 -0.74
N PRO A 388 -2.92 14.81 -0.17
CA PRO A 388 -2.16 16.05 -0.08
C PRO A 388 -0.90 15.82 0.78
N SER A 389 0.26 16.13 0.20
CA SER A 389 1.59 15.96 0.81
C SER A 389 2.34 17.28 1.00
N GLY A 390 1.81 18.39 0.45
CA GLY A 390 2.39 19.71 0.59
C GLY A 390 1.34 20.81 0.56
N VAL A 391 1.54 21.87 1.34
CA VAL A 391 0.71 23.08 1.30
C VAL A 391 1.59 24.30 1.46
N GLN A 392 1.47 25.27 0.55
CA GLN A 392 2.25 26.50 0.52
C GLN A 392 1.37 27.67 0.05
N VAL A 393 1.84 28.91 0.21
CA VAL A 393 1.14 30.11 -0.28
C VAL A 393 2.02 30.80 -1.31
N SER A 394 1.50 30.98 -2.52
CA SER A 394 2.22 31.69 -3.57
C SER A 394 2.30 33.18 -3.24
N ARG A 395 3.51 33.75 -3.19
CA ARG A 395 3.70 35.20 -3.09
C ARG A 395 3.30 35.95 -4.38
N ALA A 396 3.31 35.26 -5.52
CA ALA A 396 2.98 35.84 -6.81
C ALA A 396 1.47 36.04 -6.98
N THR A 397 0.66 35.07 -6.53
CA THR A 397 -0.80 35.10 -6.71
C THR A 397 -1.59 35.33 -5.42
N GLY A 398 -1.01 34.99 -4.26
CA GLY A 398 -1.72 34.94 -2.98
C GLY A 398 -2.54 33.67 -2.77
N ASP A 399 -2.54 32.75 -3.74
CA ASP A 399 -3.28 31.50 -3.66
C ASP A 399 -2.57 30.48 -2.78
N VAL A 400 -3.37 29.58 -2.19
CA VAL A 400 -2.88 28.34 -1.61
C VAL A 400 -2.53 27.39 -2.75
N VAL A 401 -1.35 26.79 -2.66
CA VAL A 401 -0.83 25.77 -3.58
C VAL A 401 -0.73 24.47 -2.79
N VAL A 402 -1.44 23.44 -3.23
CA VAL A 402 -1.45 22.12 -2.60
C VAL A 402 -0.83 21.11 -3.55
N THR A 403 0.14 20.36 -3.06
CA THR A 403 0.73 19.23 -3.78
C THR A 403 0.03 17.95 -3.34
N ASN A 404 -0.52 17.21 -4.30
CA ASN A 404 -1.23 15.96 -4.05
C ASN A 404 -0.47 14.82 -4.73
N ALA A 405 0.00 13.87 -3.92
CA ALA A 405 0.95 12.85 -4.34
C ALA A 405 0.39 11.89 -5.39
N LYS A 406 -0.91 11.57 -5.29
CA LYS A 406 -1.60 10.54 -6.11
C LYS A 406 -2.60 11.11 -7.12
N GLY A 407 -2.85 12.43 -7.11
CA GLY A 407 -3.73 13.08 -8.09
C GLY A 407 -5.13 12.49 -8.13
N ILE A 408 -5.45 11.78 -9.23
CA ILE A 408 -6.71 11.06 -9.44
C ILE A 408 -6.53 9.53 -9.53
N GLY A 409 -5.39 9.03 -9.04
CA GLY A 409 -5.03 7.61 -9.02
C GLY A 409 -4.39 7.14 -10.31
N SER A 410 -4.57 5.85 -10.62
CA SER A 410 -3.90 5.16 -11.72
C SER A 410 -4.56 5.39 -13.07
N ARG A 411 -4.82 6.67 -13.37
CA ARG A 411 -5.51 7.16 -14.57
C ARG A 411 -4.55 7.83 -15.57
N GLY A 412 -3.26 7.60 -15.42
CA GLY A 412 -2.22 8.06 -16.31
C GLY A 412 -2.26 7.35 -17.66
N THR A 413 -1.16 7.43 -18.42
CA THR A 413 -1.08 6.79 -19.74
C THR A 413 -1.32 5.28 -19.64
N PRO A 414 -2.28 4.69 -20.39
CA PRO A 414 -2.57 3.26 -20.33
C PRO A 414 -1.37 2.37 -20.64
N SER A 415 -1.23 1.30 -19.87
CA SER A 415 -0.23 0.25 -20.07
C SER A 415 -0.60 -0.70 -21.20
N ARG A 416 0.42 -1.32 -21.79
CA ARG A 416 0.27 -2.39 -22.78
C ARG A 416 0.95 -3.65 -22.27
N ASN A 417 0.20 -4.74 -22.17
CA ASN A 417 0.71 -6.04 -21.76
C ASN A 417 0.30 -7.17 -22.72
N SER A 418 0.73 -8.39 -22.36
CA SER A 418 0.43 -9.61 -23.11
C SER A 418 -0.97 -10.13 -22.78
N GLN A 419 -1.73 -10.58 -23.78
CA GLN A 419 -3.03 -11.25 -23.57
C GLN A 419 -2.91 -12.70 -23.04
N GLY A 420 -1.70 -13.22 -22.86
CA GLY A 420 -1.48 -14.57 -22.33
C GLY A 420 -1.97 -15.72 -23.25
N PRO A 421 -1.82 -16.98 -22.82
CA PRO A 421 -2.12 -18.16 -23.65
C PRO A 421 -3.62 -18.48 -23.77
N SER A 422 -4.48 -17.90 -22.94
CA SER A 422 -5.90 -18.27 -22.85
C SER A 422 -6.83 -17.43 -23.75
N ALA A 423 -6.32 -16.41 -24.44
CA ALA A 423 -7.10 -15.36 -25.14
C ALA A 423 -7.82 -15.79 -26.45
N GLY A 424 -8.20 -17.05 -26.61
CA GLY A 424 -9.00 -17.52 -27.74
C GLY A 424 -8.27 -17.51 -29.10
N PRO A 425 -8.99 -17.74 -30.22
CA PRO A 425 -8.39 -18.04 -31.52
C PRO A 425 -7.60 -16.88 -32.17
N ASN A 426 -7.68 -15.66 -31.61
CA ASN A 426 -6.89 -14.50 -32.04
C ASN A 426 -5.54 -14.38 -31.31
N ASN A 427 -5.00 -15.51 -30.82
CA ASN A 427 -3.64 -15.70 -30.29
C ASN A 427 -2.64 -14.64 -30.84
N GLY A 428 -2.13 -13.73 -29.99
CA GLY A 428 -1.05 -12.81 -30.37
C GLY A 428 -1.27 -11.31 -30.10
N GLY A 429 -2.43 -10.89 -29.58
CA GLY A 429 -2.79 -9.49 -29.43
C GLY A 429 -2.14 -8.76 -28.25
N THR A 430 -2.24 -7.43 -28.28
CA THR A 430 -1.87 -6.52 -27.19
C THR A 430 -3.08 -6.30 -26.29
N ALA A 431 -2.95 -6.58 -25.00
CA ALA A 431 -3.90 -6.10 -24.01
C ALA A 431 -3.49 -4.66 -23.66
N THR A 432 -4.41 -3.71 -23.82
CA THR A 432 -4.18 -2.30 -23.47
C THR A 432 -5.23 -1.93 -22.43
N GLY A 433 -4.80 -1.43 -21.29
CA GLY A 433 -5.69 -1.10 -20.19
C GLY A 433 -4.96 -0.31 -19.11
N HIS A 434 -5.58 -0.21 -17.95
CA HIS A 434 -5.06 0.48 -16.80
C HIS A 434 -4.27 -0.50 -15.92
N ASN A 435 -3.13 -0.04 -15.41
CA ASN A 435 -2.29 -0.75 -14.46
C ASN A 435 -2.10 0.12 -13.20
N THR A 436 -1.87 -0.49 -12.04
CA THR A 436 -1.72 0.24 -10.76
C THR A 436 -0.60 1.30 -10.82
N TYR A 437 0.43 1.12 -11.65
CA TYR A 437 1.53 2.07 -11.88
C TYR A 437 1.25 3.17 -12.90
N ASN A 438 0.04 3.28 -13.45
CA ASN A 438 -0.34 4.42 -14.29
C ASN A 438 -0.60 5.67 -13.44
N ASP A 439 0.35 5.98 -12.56
CA ASP A 439 0.25 6.99 -11.52
C ASP A 439 0.06 8.39 -12.07
N THR A 440 -0.84 9.12 -11.43
CA THR A 440 -0.99 10.56 -11.61
C THR A 440 -0.59 11.31 -10.35
N ALA A 441 -0.34 12.59 -10.49
CA ALA A 441 -0.18 13.54 -9.40
C ALA A 441 -0.90 14.85 -9.76
N SER A 442 -1.08 15.75 -8.80
CA SER A 442 -1.64 17.06 -9.12
C SER A 442 -1.17 18.16 -8.20
N VAL A 443 -1.20 19.39 -8.73
CA VAL A 443 -1.09 20.60 -7.95
C VAL A 443 -2.45 21.29 -7.97
N THR A 444 -3.06 21.50 -6.81
CA THR A 444 -4.32 22.26 -6.69
C THR A 444 -4.01 23.70 -6.28
N THR A 445 -4.67 24.67 -6.90
CA THR A 445 -4.52 26.10 -6.58
C THR A 445 -5.87 26.75 -6.30
N PHE A 446 -5.96 27.54 -5.23
CA PHE A 446 -7.17 28.29 -4.89
C PHE A 446 -6.91 29.50 -3.99
N PRO A 447 -7.72 30.57 -4.10
CA PRO A 447 -7.71 31.63 -3.11
C PRO A 447 -8.30 31.14 -1.78
N MET A 448 -7.84 31.71 -0.67
CA MET A 448 -8.34 31.33 0.65
C MET A 448 -9.87 31.47 0.77
N PRO A 449 -10.59 30.42 1.20
CA PRO A 449 -12.05 30.48 1.32
C PRO A 449 -12.47 31.38 2.48
N SER A 450 -13.60 32.07 2.31
CA SER A 450 -14.21 32.82 3.40
C SER A 450 -14.75 31.88 4.48
N LYS A 451 -14.89 32.40 5.72
CA LYS A 451 -15.51 31.64 6.83
C LYS A 451 -16.92 31.12 6.52
N ARG A 452 -17.66 31.80 5.63
CA ARG A 452 -19.00 31.36 5.20
C ARG A 452 -18.94 30.13 4.27
N GLN A 453 -17.86 29.96 3.49
CA GLN A 453 -17.67 28.82 2.60
C GLN A 453 -17.20 27.57 3.33
N LEU A 454 -16.43 27.72 4.42
CA LEU A 454 -15.82 26.60 5.15
C LEU A 454 -16.82 25.53 5.60
N GLY A 455 -18.04 25.90 6.00
CA GLY A 455 -19.06 24.91 6.38
C GLY A 455 -19.44 23.97 5.23
N GLY A 456 -19.63 24.53 4.03
CA GLY A 456 -19.95 23.75 2.82
C GLY A 456 -18.78 22.90 2.34
N LEU A 457 -17.56 23.43 2.42
CA LEU A 457 -16.33 22.70 2.09
C LEU A 457 -16.08 21.55 3.07
N THR A 458 -16.29 21.78 4.38
CA THR A 458 -16.23 20.73 5.40
C THR A 458 -17.25 19.64 5.10
N HIS A 459 -18.48 20.01 4.78
CA HIS A 459 -19.50 19.04 4.41
C HIS A 459 -19.11 18.22 3.17
N ARG A 460 -18.46 18.83 2.17
CA ARG A 460 -17.92 18.12 1.00
C ARG A 460 -16.88 17.07 1.41
N VAL A 461 -15.93 17.42 2.29
CA VAL A 461 -14.94 16.44 2.80
C VAL A 461 -15.62 15.26 3.50
N PHE A 462 -16.67 15.51 4.29
CA PHE A 462 -17.45 14.43 4.93
C PHE A 462 -18.25 13.57 3.94
N ILE A 463 -18.67 14.10 2.79
CA ILE A 463 -19.29 13.31 1.72
C ILE A 463 -18.23 12.49 0.99
N ASN A 464 -17.10 13.12 0.65
CA ASN A 464 -16.01 12.51 -0.08
C ASN A 464 -15.44 11.28 0.63
N ASN A 465 -15.37 11.33 1.96
CA ASN A 465 -14.91 10.24 2.81
C ASN A 465 -16.04 9.31 3.32
N ASP A 466 -17.26 9.48 2.84
CA ASP A 466 -18.47 8.76 3.30
C ASP A 466 -18.70 8.80 4.84
N TRP A 467 -18.24 9.85 5.50
CA TRP A 467 -18.40 10.07 6.94
C TRP A 467 -19.76 10.65 7.31
N ALA A 468 -20.42 11.32 6.37
CA ALA A 468 -21.71 11.99 6.64
C ALA A 468 -22.78 11.03 7.18
N LYS A 469 -22.73 9.74 6.82
CA LYS A 469 -23.63 8.71 7.35
C LYS A 469 -23.39 8.41 8.84
N LEU A 470 -22.13 8.47 9.30
CA LEU A 470 -21.76 8.19 10.69
C LEU A 470 -22.26 9.28 11.64
N LEU A 471 -22.42 10.52 11.15
CA LEU A 471 -22.99 11.62 11.93
C LEU A 471 -24.51 11.48 12.15
N ARG A 472 -25.20 10.78 11.23
CA ARG A 472 -26.65 10.59 11.27
C ARG A 472 -27.05 9.35 12.08
N GLN A 473 -26.16 8.39 12.20
CA GLN A 473 -26.41 7.14 12.93
C GLN A 473 -25.88 7.24 14.35
N LYS A 474 -26.74 7.05 15.36
CA LYS A 474 -26.24 6.70 16.70
C LYS A 474 -25.57 5.33 16.59
N GLN A 475 -24.25 5.26 16.73
CA GLN A 475 -23.59 3.98 16.86
C GLN A 475 -24.11 3.29 18.12
N THR A 476 -24.95 2.28 17.91
CA THR A 476 -25.41 1.39 18.97
C THR A 476 -24.69 0.07 18.81
N TYR A 477 -23.94 -0.32 19.82
CA TYR A 477 -23.39 -1.67 19.90
C TYR A 477 -24.50 -2.69 20.09
N GLY A 478 -24.28 -3.87 19.52
CA GLY A 478 -25.12 -5.02 19.70
C GLY A 478 -24.93 -5.67 21.07
N SER A 479 -25.81 -6.63 21.36
CA SER A 479 -25.71 -7.51 22.53
C SER A 479 -25.94 -8.95 22.13
N ALA A 480 -25.52 -9.89 22.98
CA ALA A 480 -25.78 -11.32 22.78
C ALA A 480 -27.28 -11.70 22.70
N ARG A 481 -28.20 -10.79 23.05
CA ARG A 481 -29.65 -11.00 22.95
C ARG A 481 -30.22 -10.58 21.59
N ASP A 482 -29.45 -9.88 20.78
CA ASP A 482 -29.90 -9.48 19.45
C ASP A 482 -30.10 -10.70 18.57
N ARG A 483 -30.99 -10.56 17.58
CA ARG A 483 -31.23 -11.60 16.59
C ARG A 483 -29.93 -11.90 15.84
N GLU A 484 -29.59 -13.17 15.75
CA GLU A 484 -28.46 -13.65 14.95
C GLU A 484 -28.72 -13.45 13.45
N GLN A 485 -27.75 -12.88 12.74
CA GLN A 485 -27.79 -12.57 11.30
C GLN A 485 -26.50 -13.04 10.63
N VAL A 486 -26.46 -13.18 9.30
CA VAL A 486 -25.20 -13.57 8.62
C VAL A 486 -24.13 -12.48 8.76
N ILE A 487 -24.52 -11.23 8.50
CA ILE A 487 -23.72 -10.06 8.84
C ILE A 487 -24.57 -9.26 9.83
N PRO A 488 -24.17 -9.14 11.09
CA PRO A 488 -24.95 -8.40 12.08
C PRO A 488 -25.13 -6.92 11.70
N ALA A 489 -26.32 -6.35 11.90
CA ALA A 489 -26.58 -4.93 11.64
C ALA A 489 -25.88 -4.01 12.64
N LYS A 490 -25.63 -4.48 13.87
CA LYS A 490 -24.92 -3.76 14.91
C LYS A 490 -23.66 -4.51 15.29
N LEU A 491 -22.57 -3.78 15.46
CA LEU A 491 -21.30 -4.35 15.87
C LEU A 491 -21.40 -4.97 17.27
N GLY A 492 -20.98 -6.24 17.40
CA GLY A 492 -21.08 -7.02 18.63
C GLY A 492 -22.37 -7.84 18.78
N SER A 493 -23.35 -7.70 17.88
CA SER A 493 -24.48 -8.64 17.80
C SER A 493 -24.01 -10.01 17.27
N PRO A 494 -24.69 -11.13 17.61
CA PRO A 494 -24.32 -12.45 17.13
C PRO A 494 -24.40 -12.59 15.60
N SER A 495 -23.37 -13.21 15.01
CA SER A 495 -23.34 -13.62 13.60
C SER A 495 -23.63 -15.11 13.42
N LYS A 496 -24.33 -15.52 12.35
CA LYS A 496 -24.44 -16.93 11.95
C LYS A 496 -23.11 -17.51 11.48
N ILE A 497 -22.21 -16.65 11.00
CA ILE A 497 -20.83 -17.03 10.65
C ILE A 497 -19.98 -17.03 11.91
N LYS A 498 -19.32 -18.14 12.19
CA LYS A 498 -18.44 -18.35 13.36
C LYS A 498 -16.98 -18.47 12.98
N HIS A 499 -16.71 -18.91 11.75
CA HIS A 499 -15.39 -19.19 11.22
C HIS A 499 -15.20 -18.43 9.91
N ILE A 500 -14.08 -17.72 9.80
CA ILE A 500 -13.73 -16.96 8.61
C ILE A 500 -12.33 -17.34 8.15
N PHE A 501 -12.19 -17.67 6.87
CA PHE A 501 -10.91 -17.81 6.20
C PHE A 501 -10.68 -16.61 5.29
N LEU A 502 -9.52 -15.98 5.42
CA LEU A 502 -9.00 -14.98 4.50
C LEU A 502 -7.82 -15.64 3.77
N ILE A 503 -8.02 -15.95 2.49
CA ILE A 503 -7.00 -16.54 1.62
C ILE A 503 -6.46 -15.42 0.73
N ILE A 504 -5.15 -15.22 0.82
CA ILE A 504 -4.38 -14.15 0.21
C ILE A 504 -3.53 -14.78 -0.89
N LYS A 505 -3.61 -14.20 -2.07
CA LYS A 505 -2.96 -14.58 -3.32
C LYS A 505 -2.28 -13.33 -3.91
N GLU A 506 -1.66 -13.44 -5.07
CA GLU A 506 -0.71 -12.42 -5.56
C GLU A 506 -1.09 -11.82 -6.93
N ASN A 507 -1.09 -10.48 -7.00
CA ASN A 507 -0.81 -9.64 -8.17
C ASN A 507 -1.71 -9.73 -9.43
N ARG A 508 -2.90 -10.35 -9.41
CA ARG A 508 -3.75 -10.51 -10.63
C ARG A 508 -4.93 -9.56 -10.72
N THR A 509 -5.10 -8.92 -11.89
CA THR A 509 -6.29 -8.10 -12.19
C THR A 509 -7.53 -8.95 -12.47
N TYR A 510 -8.72 -8.35 -12.35
CA TYR A 510 -10.00 -9.02 -12.59
C TYR A 510 -10.06 -9.61 -14.00
N ASP A 511 -9.80 -8.83 -15.04
CA ASP A 511 -9.91 -9.36 -16.40
C ASP A 511 -8.84 -10.40 -16.73
N GLN A 512 -7.67 -10.34 -16.09
CA GLN A 512 -6.60 -11.30 -16.32
C GLN A 512 -7.01 -12.73 -15.98
N VAL A 513 -7.86 -12.89 -14.95
CA VAL A 513 -8.39 -14.18 -14.50
C VAL A 513 -9.80 -14.42 -15.02
N LEU A 514 -10.72 -13.48 -14.81
CA LEU A 514 -12.16 -13.65 -15.05
C LEU A 514 -12.67 -12.91 -16.29
N GLY A 515 -11.80 -12.34 -17.13
CA GLY A 515 -12.20 -11.67 -18.37
C GLY A 515 -13.02 -12.57 -19.31
N ASP A 516 -12.77 -13.88 -19.31
CA ASP A 516 -13.48 -14.89 -20.10
C ASP A 516 -14.68 -15.55 -19.38
N ILE A 517 -15.11 -15.01 -18.23
CA ILE A 517 -16.25 -15.57 -17.47
C ILE A 517 -17.59 -15.45 -18.21
N GLY A 518 -17.71 -14.50 -19.14
CA GLY A 518 -18.87 -14.30 -20.01
C GLY A 518 -20.08 -13.62 -19.35
N LYS A 519 -19.89 -12.96 -18.20
CA LYS A 519 -20.92 -12.23 -17.44
C LYS A 519 -20.28 -11.13 -16.60
N GLY A 520 -21.09 -10.18 -16.16
CA GLY A 520 -20.60 -8.95 -15.54
C GLY A 520 -19.82 -8.10 -16.54
N ASP A 521 -19.11 -7.11 -16.02
CA ASP A 521 -18.26 -6.20 -16.76
C ASP A 521 -16.90 -6.84 -17.08
N SER A 522 -16.88 -7.93 -17.84
CA SER A 522 -15.66 -8.71 -18.15
C SER A 522 -15.15 -8.44 -19.56
N ASP A 523 -13.84 -8.25 -19.74
CA ASP A 523 -13.21 -8.17 -21.06
C ASP A 523 -12.41 -9.45 -21.40
N PRO A 524 -12.95 -10.35 -22.26
CA PRO A 524 -12.26 -11.59 -22.62
C PRO A 524 -10.98 -11.35 -23.45
N SER A 525 -10.78 -10.15 -24.00
CA SER A 525 -9.55 -9.81 -24.70
C SER A 525 -8.37 -9.60 -23.75
N LEU A 526 -8.62 -9.44 -22.44
CA LEU A 526 -7.58 -9.27 -21.43
C LEU A 526 -7.31 -10.55 -20.61
N ALA A 527 -8.06 -11.62 -20.84
CA ALA A 527 -7.96 -12.89 -20.10
C ALA A 527 -6.67 -13.68 -20.41
N GLN A 528 -5.70 -13.63 -19.49
CA GLN A 528 -4.43 -14.35 -19.61
C GLN A 528 -4.51 -15.77 -19.01
N PHE A 529 -5.14 -15.88 -17.84
CA PHE A 529 -5.28 -17.10 -17.05
C PHE A 529 -6.75 -17.52 -16.94
N GLY A 530 -7.44 -17.54 -18.08
CA GLY A 530 -8.85 -17.91 -18.18
C GLY A 530 -9.14 -19.37 -17.78
N ARG A 531 -10.36 -19.83 -18.02
CA ARG A 531 -10.93 -21.08 -17.47
C ARG A 531 -10.13 -22.36 -17.70
N THR A 532 -9.24 -22.38 -18.69
CA THR A 532 -8.34 -23.51 -18.91
C THR A 532 -7.25 -23.59 -17.84
N VAL A 533 -6.70 -22.45 -17.42
CA VAL A 533 -5.66 -22.37 -16.38
C VAL A 533 -6.29 -22.38 -14.99
N THR A 534 -7.42 -21.69 -14.80
CA THR A 534 -8.05 -21.48 -13.49
C THR A 534 -9.46 -22.10 -13.38
N PRO A 535 -9.64 -23.41 -13.63
CA PRO A 535 -10.96 -24.04 -13.63
C PRO A 535 -11.67 -23.96 -12.27
N ASN A 536 -10.95 -24.03 -11.13
CA ASN A 536 -11.57 -23.95 -9.81
C ASN A 536 -12.09 -22.55 -9.52
N GLN A 537 -11.27 -21.51 -9.70
CA GLN A 537 -11.65 -20.11 -9.50
C GLN A 537 -12.82 -19.70 -10.40
N HIS A 538 -12.86 -20.17 -11.65
CA HIS A 538 -14.02 -19.97 -12.52
C HIS A 538 -15.28 -20.70 -12.03
N ALA A 539 -15.14 -21.94 -11.56
CA ALA A 539 -16.27 -22.69 -11.01
C ALA A 539 -16.81 -22.04 -9.73
N LEU A 540 -15.92 -21.53 -8.86
CA LEU A 540 -16.30 -20.78 -7.66
C LEU A 540 -17.06 -19.50 -8.03
N ALA A 541 -16.62 -18.77 -9.07
CA ALA A 541 -17.32 -17.60 -9.59
C ALA A 541 -18.70 -17.96 -10.21
N ASP A 542 -18.81 -19.11 -10.85
CA ASP A 542 -20.08 -19.62 -11.37
C ASP A 542 -21.06 -20.03 -10.28
N GLU A 543 -20.56 -20.69 -9.24
CA GLU A 543 -21.37 -21.25 -8.18
C GLU A 543 -21.74 -20.22 -7.11
N PHE A 544 -20.78 -19.45 -6.61
CA PHE A 544 -20.97 -18.52 -5.50
C PHE A 544 -21.18 -17.07 -5.93
N GLY A 545 -20.96 -16.76 -7.21
CA GLY A 545 -21.22 -15.46 -7.82
C GLY A 545 -19.95 -14.74 -8.29
N VAL A 546 -20.15 -13.78 -9.18
CA VAL A 546 -19.11 -12.89 -9.74
C VAL A 546 -19.19 -11.54 -9.07
N ASN A 547 -18.06 -11.03 -8.61
CA ASN A 547 -17.91 -9.68 -8.10
C ASN A 547 -17.09 -8.89 -9.11
N ASP A 548 -17.76 -8.09 -9.94
CA ASP A 548 -17.12 -7.41 -11.07
C ASP A 548 -16.75 -5.95 -10.74
N ASN A 549 -16.88 -5.50 -9.50
CA ASN A 549 -16.55 -4.12 -9.11
C ASN A 549 -15.79 -4.08 -7.79
N PHE A 550 -14.84 -5.00 -7.63
CA PHE A 550 -13.93 -5.11 -6.48
C PHE A 550 -12.53 -4.58 -6.81
N TYR A 551 -11.93 -3.86 -5.87
CA TYR A 551 -10.61 -3.25 -6.04
C TYR A 551 -9.68 -3.56 -4.86
N ASP A 552 -8.46 -3.97 -5.18
CA ASP A 552 -7.36 -3.96 -4.21
C ASP A 552 -6.82 -2.55 -4.07
N VAL A 553 -6.62 -2.08 -2.84
CA VAL A 553 -6.24 -0.68 -2.62
C VAL A 553 -4.74 -0.48 -2.82
N GLY A 554 -3.95 -1.53 -2.54
CA GLY A 554 -2.51 -1.55 -2.75
C GLY A 554 -2.14 -1.35 -4.22
N THR A 555 -1.05 -0.62 -4.44
CA THR A 555 -0.42 -0.56 -5.76
C THR A 555 0.52 -1.74 -5.95
N LEU A 556 1.10 -2.29 -4.86
CA LEU A 556 2.08 -3.38 -4.82
C LEU A 556 2.19 -4.04 -3.42
N SER A 557 2.89 -5.18 -3.27
CA SER A 557 2.80 -6.00 -2.05
C SER A 557 3.26 -5.29 -0.79
N ALA A 558 4.27 -4.40 -0.88
CA ALA A 558 4.71 -3.60 0.26
C ALA A 558 3.62 -2.72 0.87
N ASP A 559 2.58 -2.36 0.11
CA ASP A 559 1.50 -1.51 0.57
C ASP A 559 0.12 -2.22 0.54
N GLY A 560 -0.04 -3.30 -0.24
CA GLY A 560 -1.23 -4.16 -0.33
C GLY A 560 -1.50 -4.98 0.93
N HIS A 561 -0.49 -5.67 1.46
CA HIS A 561 -0.61 -6.42 2.73
C HIS A 561 -1.02 -5.53 3.90
N ASN A 562 -0.51 -4.29 3.93
CA ASN A 562 -0.88 -3.29 4.94
C ASN A 562 -2.36 -2.88 4.82
N TRP A 563 -2.86 -2.64 3.60
CA TRP A 563 -4.29 -2.41 3.38
C TRP A 563 -5.15 -3.58 3.83
N LEU A 564 -4.74 -4.81 3.55
CA LEU A 564 -5.55 -5.99 3.88
C LEU A 564 -5.57 -6.29 5.39
N THR A 565 -4.48 -6.02 6.09
CA THR A 565 -4.34 -6.38 7.51
C THR A 565 -4.55 -5.20 8.48
N GLN A 566 -4.44 -3.96 8.01
CA GLN A 566 -4.58 -2.74 8.82
C GLN A 566 -5.64 -1.77 8.29
N ALA A 567 -6.19 -2.02 7.09
CA ALA A 567 -7.16 -1.16 6.40
C ALA A 567 -6.69 0.29 6.23
N ASP A 568 -5.37 0.51 6.23
CA ASP A 568 -4.72 1.82 6.07
C ASP A 568 -3.20 1.63 5.85
N ASN A 569 -2.59 2.53 5.09
CA ASN A 569 -1.13 2.72 5.03
C ASN A 569 -0.76 4.00 5.78
N ASN A 570 0.28 3.98 6.61
CA ASN A 570 0.69 5.20 7.30
C ASN A 570 1.43 6.15 6.35
N ASP A 571 1.65 7.38 6.81
CA ASP A 571 2.32 8.41 6.00
C ASP A 571 3.75 8.02 5.60
N TYR A 572 4.43 7.23 6.43
CA TYR A 572 5.73 6.67 6.12
C TYR A 572 5.70 5.86 4.81
N ILE A 573 4.81 4.85 4.71
CA ILE A 573 4.65 4.04 3.48
C ILE A 573 4.28 4.92 2.28
N GLU A 574 3.37 5.88 2.48
CA GLU A 574 2.89 6.75 1.39
C GLU A 574 4.00 7.65 0.82
N HIS A 575 5.04 7.95 1.61
CA HIS A 575 6.22 8.71 1.19
C HIS A 575 7.41 7.84 0.76
N GLU A 576 7.50 6.58 1.20
CA GLU A 576 8.47 5.58 0.70
C GLU A 576 8.16 5.14 -0.74
N PHE A 577 6.90 5.28 -1.15
CA PHE A 577 6.36 4.69 -2.37
C PHE A 577 7.20 4.98 -3.62
N GLY A 578 7.51 3.91 -4.36
CA GLY A 578 8.26 3.96 -5.61
C GLY A 578 9.77 3.96 -5.44
N THR A 579 10.28 4.12 -4.22
CA THR A 579 11.73 4.09 -3.98
C THR A 579 12.15 3.11 -2.89
N TRP A 580 11.25 2.77 -1.97
CA TRP A 580 11.43 1.74 -0.91
C TRP A 580 12.81 1.84 -0.28
N TYR A 581 13.22 3.08 -0.06
CA TYR A 581 14.61 3.45 0.09
C TYR A 581 15.14 3.00 1.45
N ARG A 582 14.24 2.76 2.42
CA ARG A 582 14.56 2.27 3.75
C ARG A 582 14.25 0.78 3.89
N SER A 583 13.11 0.31 3.39
CA SER A 583 12.73 -1.11 3.40
C SER A 583 11.61 -1.43 2.40
N TYR A 584 11.35 -2.73 2.22
CA TYR A 584 10.20 -3.25 1.46
C TYR A 584 9.29 -4.05 2.42
N PRO A 585 8.29 -3.41 3.07
CA PRO A 585 7.62 -3.99 4.23
C PRO A 585 6.43 -4.94 3.96
N SER A 586 6.41 -5.66 2.84
CA SER A 586 5.27 -6.48 2.38
C SER A 586 4.79 -7.51 3.41
N LEU A 587 5.69 -8.37 3.92
CA LEU A 587 5.39 -9.34 4.98
C LEU A 587 5.99 -8.97 6.34
N GLY A 588 6.19 -7.67 6.60
CA GLY A 588 6.74 -7.15 7.85
C GLY A 588 8.08 -6.46 7.67
N ASN A 589 9.07 -6.77 8.50
CA ASN A 589 10.48 -6.29 8.46
C ASN A 589 10.78 -4.80 8.76
N ASP A 590 9.78 -3.93 8.81
CA ASP A 590 9.96 -2.52 9.18
C ASP A 590 8.92 -2.03 10.18
N ALA A 591 9.38 -1.74 11.39
CA ALA A 591 8.57 -1.21 12.47
C ALA A 591 7.92 0.15 12.16
N LEU A 592 8.49 0.94 11.23
CA LEU A 592 7.91 2.21 10.78
C LEU A 592 6.72 2.02 9.84
N ALA A 593 6.49 0.84 9.27
CA ALA A 593 5.34 0.56 8.40
C ALA A 593 4.06 0.26 9.21
N TYR A 594 4.17 -0.03 10.51
CA TYR A 594 3.04 -0.55 11.29
C TYR A 594 2.20 0.57 11.92
N GLN A 595 0.89 0.49 11.73
CA GLN A 595 -0.07 1.36 12.36
C GLN A 595 -0.09 1.13 13.87
N ARG A 596 -0.17 2.22 14.63
CA ARG A 596 -0.25 2.13 16.10
C ARG A 596 -1.51 1.44 16.62
N SER A 597 -2.58 1.35 15.79
CA SER A 597 -3.80 0.60 16.10
C SER A 597 -3.61 -0.92 16.11
N GLY A 598 -2.48 -1.39 15.55
CA GLY A 598 -2.21 -2.79 15.27
C GLY A 598 -3.06 -3.31 14.10
N PHE A 599 -3.16 -4.63 14.03
CA PHE A 599 -3.67 -5.34 12.87
C PHE A 599 -5.03 -6.01 13.12
N LEU A 600 -5.64 -6.53 12.05
CA LEU A 600 -6.94 -7.17 12.05
C LEU A 600 -7.01 -8.33 13.05
N TRP A 601 -5.97 -9.17 13.10
CA TRP A 601 -5.92 -10.27 14.07
C TRP A 601 -5.89 -9.75 15.52
N ASN A 602 -5.20 -8.64 15.80
CA ASN A 602 -5.21 -8.05 17.14
C ASN A 602 -6.61 -7.56 17.52
N THR A 603 -7.39 -7.02 16.58
CA THR A 603 -8.76 -6.58 16.87
C THR A 603 -9.72 -7.75 17.06
N VAL A 604 -9.53 -8.85 16.32
CA VAL A 604 -10.29 -10.10 16.49
C VAL A 604 -9.99 -10.74 17.85
N GLU A 605 -8.72 -10.80 18.27
CA GLU A 605 -8.35 -11.27 19.60
C GLU A 605 -8.95 -10.41 20.72
N ARG A 606 -8.95 -9.07 20.55
CA ARG A 606 -9.60 -8.14 21.51
C ARG A 606 -11.10 -8.36 21.63
N ALA A 607 -11.76 -8.88 20.58
CA ALA A 607 -13.16 -9.29 20.62
C ALA A 607 -13.39 -10.66 21.28
N GLY A 608 -12.32 -11.29 21.83
CA GLY A 608 -12.39 -12.58 22.51
C GLY A 608 -12.51 -13.76 21.56
N LYS A 609 -12.05 -13.61 20.30
CA LYS A 609 -12.09 -14.63 19.25
C LYS A 609 -10.69 -15.21 19.04
N SER A 610 -10.62 -16.50 18.68
CA SER A 610 -9.33 -17.15 18.39
C SER A 610 -8.91 -16.89 16.95
N VAL A 611 -7.63 -16.59 16.74
CA VAL A 611 -7.02 -16.37 15.43
C VAL A 611 -5.99 -17.45 15.14
N ASP A 612 -5.84 -17.78 13.87
CA ASP A 612 -4.85 -18.69 13.34
C ASP A 612 -4.17 -18.07 12.12
N ASN A 613 -2.88 -18.33 11.93
CA ASN A 613 -2.13 -17.77 10.81
C ASN A 613 -1.32 -18.84 10.07
N PHE A 614 -1.54 -18.90 8.76
CA PHE A 614 -0.77 -19.67 7.80
C PHE A 614 -0.01 -18.70 6.89
N SER A 615 0.97 -18.06 7.51
CA SER A 615 2.03 -17.21 6.94
C SER A 615 1.77 -15.76 6.54
N GLU A 616 0.59 -15.19 6.78
CA GLU A 616 0.42 -13.74 6.63
C GLU A 616 1.30 -13.00 7.65
N TYR A 617 2.13 -12.04 7.19
CA TYR A 617 3.17 -11.38 8.00
C TYR A 617 4.20 -12.31 8.67
N ALA A 618 4.35 -13.56 8.23
CA ALA A 618 5.40 -14.48 8.73
C ALA A 618 6.51 -14.68 7.69
N GLY A 619 7.00 -13.57 7.12
CA GLY A 619 7.89 -13.53 5.96
C GLY A 619 9.26 -14.21 6.08
N ASN A 620 9.71 -14.60 7.29
CA ASN A 620 11.04 -15.17 7.46
C ASN A 620 10.98 -16.70 7.46
N ILE A 621 11.66 -17.35 6.51
CA ILE A 621 11.84 -18.81 6.47
C ILE A 621 13.30 -19.22 6.65
N ALA A 622 13.55 -20.26 7.43
CA ALA A 622 14.90 -20.72 7.77
C ALA A 622 15.51 -21.68 6.71
N LEU A 623 15.41 -21.35 5.42
CA LEU A 623 15.96 -22.17 4.34
C LEU A 623 17.51 -22.06 4.26
N PRO A 624 18.22 -23.14 3.90
CA PRO A 624 19.67 -23.11 3.81
C PRO A 624 20.14 -22.30 2.60
N ALA A 625 21.20 -21.51 2.77
CA ALA A 625 21.77 -20.69 1.68
C ALA A 625 22.26 -21.50 0.47
N THR A 626 22.56 -22.79 0.64
CA THR A 626 22.94 -23.71 -0.43
C THR A 626 22.21 -25.02 -0.27
N GLY A 627 21.69 -25.58 -1.36
CA GLY A 627 21.00 -26.87 -1.35
C GLY A 627 19.60 -26.82 -0.75
N ALA A 628 18.93 -25.65 -0.82
CA ALA A 628 17.50 -25.57 -0.56
C ALA A 628 16.75 -26.56 -1.49
N PRO A 629 15.71 -27.25 -1.01
CA PRO A 629 14.95 -28.17 -1.84
C PRO A 629 14.30 -27.45 -3.02
N THR A 630 14.32 -28.07 -4.19
CA THR A 630 13.72 -27.49 -5.40
C THR A 630 12.21 -27.65 -5.40
N TRP A 631 11.52 -26.88 -6.24
CA TRP A 631 10.09 -27.03 -6.48
C TRP A 631 9.67 -28.47 -6.77
N ALA A 632 10.43 -29.17 -7.62
CA ALA A 632 10.17 -30.57 -7.95
C ALA A 632 10.22 -31.50 -6.72
N GLN A 633 11.12 -31.23 -5.76
CA GLN A 633 11.24 -32.01 -4.53
C GLN A 633 10.09 -31.73 -3.57
N TRP A 634 9.69 -30.47 -3.42
CA TRP A 634 8.51 -30.12 -2.61
C TRP A 634 7.21 -30.67 -3.21
N TYR A 635 7.07 -30.65 -4.54
CA TYR A 635 5.92 -31.24 -5.22
C TYR A 635 5.89 -32.76 -5.07
N HIS A 636 7.04 -33.44 -5.14
CA HIS A 636 7.13 -34.86 -4.79
C HIS A 636 6.68 -35.10 -3.34
N ASP A 637 7.13 -34.27 -2.41
CA ASP A 637 6.75 -34.41 -1.00
C ASP A 637 5.25 -34.22 -0.78
N SER A 638 4.64 -33.25 -1.46
CA SER A 638 3.19 -33.09 -1.52
C SER A 638 2.51 -34.36 -2.05
N GLN A 639 3.00 -34.95 -3.15
CA GLN A 639 2.48 -36.22 -3.66
C GLN A 639 2.60 -37.38 -2.65
N VAL A 640 3.67 -37.43 -1.85
CA VAL A 640 3.82 -38.41 -0.76
C VAL A 640 2.79 -38.15 0.36
N LEU A 641 2.60 -36.88 0.76
CA LEU A 641 1.64 -36.49 1.79
C LEU A 641 0.18 -36.79 1.38
N GLU A 642 -0.11 -36.67 0.08
CA GLU A 642 -1.39 -37.04 -0.51
C GLU A 642 -1.56 -38.55 -0.73
N GLY A 643 -0.50 -39.35 -0.54
CA GLY A 643 -0.49 -40.80 -0.82
C GLY A 643 -0.50 -41.14 -2.31
N LYS A 644 -0.19 -40.19 -3.18
CA LYS A 644 -0.02 -40.38 -4.64
C LYS A 644 1.37 -40.90 -5.01
N ALA A 645 2.35 -40.69 -4.14
CA ALA A 645 3.71 -41.22 -4.25
C ALA A 645 4.13 -41.93 -2.94
N THR A 646 5.23 -42.67 -2.99
CA THR A 646 5.81 -43.36 -1.84
C THR A 646 7.28 -42.98 -1.70
N GLY A 647 7.77 -42.81 -0.48
CA GLY A 647 9.17 -42.48 -0.21
C GLY A 647 9.30 -41.66 1.06
N GLU A 648 10.53 -41.35 1.44
CA GLU A 648 10.78 -40.33 2.46
C GLU A 648 10.55 -38.94 1.86
N LEU A 649 10.13 -37.99 2.70
CA LEU A 649 10.06 -36.60 2.30
C LEU A 649 11.48 -36.07 2.09
N ASN A 650 11.72 -35.39 0.98
CA ASN A 650 12.95 -34.65 0.74
C ASN A 650 13.15 -33.58 1.82
N THR A 651 12.05 -32.99 2.27
CA THR A 651 12.01 -32.03 3.35
C THR A 651 11.08 -32.51 4.47
N PRO A 652 11.66 -32.98 5.60
CA PRO A 652 10.87 -33.27 6.79
C PRO A 652 10.00 -32.07 7.20
N ILE A 653 8.76 -32.32 7.59
CA ILE A 653 7.83 -31.25 7.99
C ILE A 653 8.40 -30.50 9.19
N GLY A 654 8.41 -29.18 9.11
CA GLY A 654 8.99 -28.30 10.12
C GLY A 654 10.52 -28.19 10.07
N ALA A 655 11.18 -28.73 9.06
CA ALA A 655 12.64 -28.56 8.89
C ALA A 655 13.04 -27.09 8.73
N TYR A 656 12.18 -26.26 8.14
CA TYR A 656 12.42 -24.85 7.86
C TYR A 656 11.30 -23.98 8.45
N PRO A 657 11.39 -23.63 9.75
CA PRO A 657 10.32 -22.90 10.40
C PRO A 657 10.15 -21.47 9.86
N SER A 658 8.88 -21.03 9.72
CA SER A 658 8.51 -19.65 9.44
C SER A 658 8.37 -18.80 10.71
N THR A 659 8.77 -17.53 10.64
CA THR A 659 8.73 -16.57 11.77
C THR A 659 8.41 -15.15 11.29
N SER A 660 7.97 -14.31 12.23
CA SER A 660 7.63 -12.90 11.99
C SER A 660 8.46 -11.97 12.88
N ASP A 661 8.73 -10.77 12.41
CA ASP A 661 9.23 -9.68 13.26
C ASP A 661 8.09 -9.01 14.07
N VAL A 662 6.83 -9.19 13.67
CA VAL A 662 5.65 -8.78 14.42
C VAL A 662 5.39 -9.77 15.57
N PRO A 663 5.59 -9.38 16.85
CA PRO A 663 5.61 -10.35 17.95
C PRO A 663 4.29 -11.11 18.16
N SER A 664 3.15 -10.52 17.80
CA SER A 664 1.84 -11.17 17.93
C SER A 664 1.61 -12.27 16.89
N VAL A 665 2.22 -12.18 15.70
CA VAL A 665 2.11 -13.21 14.65
C VAL A 665 2.76 -14.50 15.11
N ASN A 666 3.94 -14.44 15.73
CA ASN A 666 4.64 -15.63 16.26
C ASN A 666 3.82 -16.44 17.28
N LYS A 667 2.75 -15.88 17.86
CA LYS A 667 1.87 -16.59 18.81
C LYS A 667 0.73 -17.35 18.13
N ILE A 668 0.40 -16.98 16.90
CA ILE A 668 -0.73 -17.52 16.13
C ILE A 668 -0.26 -18.24 14.85
N ASN A 669 1.03 -18.16 14.51
CA ASN A 669 1.62 -18.77 13.32
C ASN A 669 1.91 -20.26 13.50
N HIS A 670 1.75 -21.02 12.42
CA HIS A 670 2.23 -22.40 12.32
C HIS A 670 3.61 -22.43 11.66
N PRO A 671 4.69 -22.67 12.42
CA PRO A 671 6.04 -22.54 11.89
C PRO A 671 6.36 -23.55 10.79
N ASP A 672 5.70 -24.71 10.74
CA ASP A 672 5.91 -25.70 9.68
C ASP A 672 5.16 -25.39 8.38
N TYR A 673 4.32 -24.35 8.35
CA TYR A 673 3.73 -23.84 7.12
C TYR A 673 4.70 -22.84 6.45
N PRO A 674 5.11 -23.07 5.20
CA PRO A 674 6.04 -22.19 4.49
C PRO A 674 5.47 -20.81 4.16
N THR A 675 6.30 -19.78 4.24
CA THR A 675 5.97 -18.41 3.82
C THR A 675 6.04 -18.22 2.30
N PHE A 676 5.85 -16.98 1.82
CA PHE A 676 6.15 -16.60 0.45
C PHE A 676 7.49 -17.18 -0.01
N ASP A 677 7.40 -18.05 -1.00
CA ASP A 677 8.53 -18.68 -1.69
C ASP A 677 7.95 -19.39 -2.93
N THR A 678 8.29 -18.90 -4.11
CA THR A 678 7.82 -19.46 -5.39
C THR A 678 8.50 -20.79 -5.76
N ASP A 679 9.52 -21.22 -5.03
CA ASP A 679 10.10 -22.57 -5.15
C ASP A 679 9.28 -23.62 -4.37
N ILE A 680 8.29 -23.21 -3.57
CA ILE A 680 7.45 -24.13 -2.80
C ILE A 680 6.03 -24.13 -3.39
N PRO A 681 5.50 -25.25 -3.92
CA PRO A 681 4.15 -25.32 -4.47
C PRO A 681 3.08 -25.08 -3.40
N ASP A 682 1.98 -24.47 -3.81
CA ASP A 682 0.81 -24.27 -2.95
C ASP A 682 0.13 -25.59 -2.61
N GLN A 683 0.30 -26.65 -3.42
CA GLN A 683 -0.14 -28.00 -3.02
C GLN A 683 0.50 -28.43 -1.68
N TYR A 684 1.81 -28.20 -1.50
CA TYR A 684 2.49 -28.56 -0.25
C TYR A 684 1.95 -27.74 0.92
N ARG A 685 1.76 -26.42 0.72
CA ARG A 685 1.15 -25.54 1.73
C ARG A 685 -0.23 -26.06 2.17
N VAL A 686 -1.08 -26.42 1.20
CA VAL A 686 -2.40 -27.01 1.47
C VAL A 686 -2.30 -28.34 2.22
N ASP A 687 -1.34 -29.20 1.89
CA ASP A 687 -1.14 -30.47 2.62
C ASP A 687 -0.79 -30.25 4.09
N ILE A 688 0.08 -29.26 4.39
CA ILE A 688 0.41 -28.88 5.76
C ILE A 688 -0.83 -28.36 6.48
N TRP A 689 -1.55 -27.42 5.88
CA TRP A 689 -2.78 -26.87 6.47
C TRP A 689 -3.85 -27.94 6.70
N GLN A 690 -4.07 -28.86 5.76
CA GLN A 690 -5.07 -29.94 5.88
C GLN A 690 -4.78 -30.85 7.08
N ARG A 691 -3.52 -31.01 7.51
CA ARG A 691 -3.19 -31.74 8.74
C ARG A 691 -3.72 -31.04 9.98
N TYR A 692 -3.53 -29.72 10.09
CA TYR A 692 -4.08 -28.91 11.17
C TYR A 692 -5.61 -28.90 11.15
N PHE A 693 -6.20 -28.74 9.96
CA PHE A 693 -7.65 -28.75 9.80
C PHE A 693 -8.29 -30.07 10.26
N LYS A 694 -7.69 -31.22 9.92
CA LYS A 694 -8.13 -32.54 10.42
C LYS A 694 -8.11 -32.61 11.95
N GLU A 695 -7.12 -32.02 12.61
CA GLU A 695 -7.07 -31.95 14.07
C GLU A 695 -8.14 -31.02 14.64
N TYR A 696 -8.44 -29.89 14.00
CA TYR A 696 -9.55 -29.02 14.39
C TYR A 696 -10.89 -29.73 14.26
N GLU A 697 -11.10 -30.47 13.16
CA GLU A 697 -12.29 -31.27 12.95
C GLU A 697 -12.43 -32.37 14.00
N LYS A 698 -11.36 -33.13 14.28
CA LYS A 698 -11.35 -34.14 15.34
C LYS A 698 -11.71 -33.56 16.71
N LYS A 699 -11.18 -32.38 17.04
CA LYS A 699 -11.47 -31.67 18.31
C LYS A 699 -12.83 -30.97 18.31
N GLY A 700 -13.45 -30.78 17.14
CA GLY A 700 -14.67 -29.98 17.00
C GLY A 700 -14.48 -28.50 17.33
N LYS A 701 -13.26 -27.99 17.16
CA LYS A 701 -12.90 -26.61 17.50
C LYS A 701 -12.02 -26.03 16.39
N LEU A 702 -12.65 -25.23 15.52
CA LEU A 702 -11.99 -24.45 14.49
C LEU A 702 -11.75 -23.01 14.98
N PRO A 703 -10.64 -22.34 14.61
CA PRO A 703 -10.42 -20.92 14.91
C PRO A 703 -11.52 -20.02 14.34
N ASN A 704 -11.78 -18.87 14.97
CA ASN A 704 -12.81 -17.94 14.47
C ASN A 704 -12.34 -17.18 13.23
N PHE A 705 -11.04 -16.91 13.13
CA PHE A 705 -10.41 -16.24 12.01
C PHE A 705 -9.12 -16.94 11.64
N THR A 706 -8.95 -17.25 10.37
CA THR A 706 -7.75 -17.89 9.82
C THR A 706 -7.27 -17.09 8.60
N MET A 707 -6.02 -16.65 8.63
CA MET A 707 -5.34 -16.04 7.49
C MET A 707 -4.45 -17.08 6.83
N MET A 708 -4.35 -17.07 5.50
CA MET A 708 -3.58 -18.03 4.71
C MET A 708 -3.03 -17.38 3.45
N ALA A 709 -1.71 -17.49 3.24
CA ALA A 709 -1.07 -17.10 1.98
C ALA A 709 -0.94 -18.32 1.03
N LEU A 710 -1.32 -18.13 -0.23
CA LEU A 710 -1.13 -19.04 -1.37
C LEU A 710 -0.53 -18.25 -2.54
N PRO A 711 0.81 -18.06 -2.57
CA PRO A 711 1.45 -17.07 -3.44
C PRO A 711 1.91 -17.59 -4.81
N GLN A 712 1.63 -18.85 -5.19
CA GLN A 712 2.18 -19.38 -6.46
C GLN A 712 1.64 -18.68 -7.71
N ASP A 713 0.52 -17.96 -7.61
CA ASP A 713 0.09 -17.11 -8.71
C ASP A 713 0.93 -15.85 -8.89
N HIS A 714 1.95 -15.57 -8.07
CA HIS A 714 2.98 -14.55 -8.31
C HIS A 714 3.86 -14.89 -9.54
N THR A 715 4.21 -16.17 -9.69
CA THR A 715 5.10 -16.74 -10.74
C THR A 715 6.58 -16.33 -10.63
N ASN A 716 7.50 -17.02 -11.34
CA ASN A 716 8.95 -16.73 -11.28
C ASN A 716 9.72 -16.90 -12.62
N GLY A 717 9.03 -16.80 -13.76
CA GLY A 717 9.65 -16.88 -15.10
C GLY A 717 9.80 -18.30 -15.65
N THR A 718 10.88 -18.61 -16.38
CA THR A 718 11.01 -19.87 -17.18
C THR A 718 12.36 -20.57 -17.04
N SER A 719 12.95 -20.54 -15.84
CA SER A 719 14.29 -21.09 -15.53
C SER A 719 14.44 -22.59 -15.91
N GLY A 720 13.33 -23.33 -15.87
CA GLY A 720 13.27 -24.78 -15.99
C GLY A 720 13.73 -25.52 -14.73
N ILE A 721 14.08 -24.77 -13.67
CA ILE A 721 14.17 -25.25 -12.28
C ILE A 721 12.77 -25.25 -11.65
N ASP A 722 11.97 -24.26 -12.06
CA ASP A 722 10.60 -24.03 -11.59
C ASP A 722 9.61 -24.21 -12.76
N PRO A 723 8.34 -24.51 -12.45
CA PRO A 723 7.30 -24.62 -13.47
C PRO A 723 7.10 -23.31 -14.24
N TYR A 724 6.50 -23.39 -15.41
CA TYR A 724 6.11 -22.20 -16.18
C TYR A 724 4.99 -21.43 -15.47
N PRO A 725 4.85 -20.12 -15.72
CA PRO A 725 3.85 -19.27 -15.05
C PRO A 725 2.42 -19.81 -15.13
N THR A 726 2.03 -20.40 -16.26
CA THR A 726 0.71 -21.05 -16.40
C THR A 726 0.50 -22.25 -15.48
N ALA A 727 1.56 -22.99 -15.16
CA ALA A 727 1.52 -24.14 -14.27
C ALA A 727 1.48 -23.69 -12.81
N MET A 728 2.18 -22.61 -12.47
CA MET A 728 2.15 -22.00 -11.15
C MET A 728 0.77 -21.40 -10.82
N VAL A 729 0.15 -20.70 -11.77
CA VAL A 729 -1.24 -20.22 -11.59
C VAL A 729 -2.23 -21.40 -11.51
N ALA A 730 -1.99 -22.50 -12.23
CA ALA A 730 -2.82 -23.71 -12.12
C ALA A 730 -2.60 -24.46 -10.78
N ASP A 731 -1.39 -24.42 -10.22
CA ASP A 731 -1.08 -24.93 -8.88
C ASP A 731 -1.86 -24.14 -7.83
N ASN A 732 -1.79 -22.81 -7.90
CA ASN A 732 -2.56 -21.93 -7.05
C ASN A 732 -4.09 -22.15 -7.18
N ASP A 733 -4.62 -22.25 -8.41
CA ASP A 733 -6.04 -22.56 -8.66
C ASP A 733 -6.50 -23.85 -7.98
N LEU A 734 -5.70 -24.93 -8.14
CA LEU A 734 -6.01 -26.20 -7.51
C LEU A 734 -5.92 -26.10 -5.98
N ALA A 735 -4.93 -25.38 -5.45
CA ALA A 735 -4.78 -25.16 -4.01
C ALA A 735 -6.01 -24.45 -3.41
N VAL A 736 -6.46 -23.35 -4.02
CA VAL A 736 -7.70 -22.66 -3.62
C VAL A 736 -8.88 -23.62 -3.66
N GLY A 737 -9.04 -24.36 -4.77
CA GLY A 737 -10.10 -25.35 -4.92
C GLY A 737 -10.10 -26.41 -3.79
N ARG A 738 -8.92 -26.95 -3.45
CA ARG A 738 -8.74 -27.94 -2.38
C ARG A 738 -9.06 -27.39 -0.99
N VAL A 739 -8.69 -26.15 -0.69
CA VAL A 739 -9.02 -25.51 0.59
C VAL A 739 -10.54 -25.37 0.74
N VAL A 740 -11.21 -24.86 -0.29
CA VAL A 740 -12.67 -24.68 -0.29
C VAL A 740 -13.39 -26.03 -0.22
N ASP A 741 -12.92 -27.03 -0.97
CA ASP A 741 -13.44 -28.41 -0.95
C ASP A 741 -13.34 -29.02 0.46
N THR A 742 -12.18 -28.88 1.11
CA THR A 742 -11.96 -29.35 2.49
C THR A 742 -12.90 -28.70 3.48
N ILE A 743 -13.04 -27.36 3.43
CA ILE A 743 -13.89 -26.62 4.36
C ILE A 743 -15.36 -26.96 4.13
N SER A 744 -15.80 -26.97 2.87
CA SER A 744 -17.22 -27.12 2.53
C SER A 744 -17.76 -28.54 2.77
N HIS A 745 -16.90 -29.56 2.75
CA HIS A 745 -17.25 -30.92 3.17
C HIS A 745 -17.11 -31.17 4.68
N SER A 746 -16.60 -30.20 5.44
CA SER A 746 -16.43 -30.34 6.89
C SER A 746 -17.73 -30.05 7.66
N LYS A 747 -17.76 -30.49 8.92
CA LYS A 747 -18.86 -30.15 9.84
C LYS A 747 -18.96 -28.65 10.19
N PHE A 748 -17.95 -27.85 9.86
CA PHE A 748 -17.90 -26.40 10.09
C PHE A 748 -18.48 -25.60 8.91
N TRP A 749 -18.77 -26.23 7.77
CA TRP A 749 -19.25 -25.53 6.58
C TRP A 749 -20.47 -24.64 6.86
N LYS A 750 -21.40 -25.14 7.68
CA LYS A 750 -22.68 -24.50 7.99
C LYS A 750 -22.59 -23.09 8.59
N ASP A 751 -21.45 -22.70 9.14
CA ASP A 751 -21.19 -21.42 9.78
C ASP A 751 -19.83 -20.82 9.38
N THR A 752 -19.34 -21.16 8.19
CA THR A 752 -18.08 -20.64 7.63
C THR A 752 -18.31 -19.64 6.49
N ALA A 753 -17.47 -18.61 6.42
CA ALA A 753 -17.27 -17.78 5.23
C ALA A 753 -15.78 -17.81 4.82
N ILE A 754 -15.52 -17.82 3.51
CA ILE A 754 -14.19 -17.78 2.94
C ILE A 754 -14.14 -16.56 2.00
N PHE A 755 -13.12 -15.74 2.16
CA PHE A 755 -12.77 -14.65 1.26
C PHE A 755 -11.46 -15.02 0.58
N VAL A 756 -11.44 -14.96 -0.75
CA VAL A 756 -10.25 -15.15 -1.57
C VAL A 756 -10.05 -13.90 -2.40
N LEU A 757 -8.88 -13.27 -2.27
CA LEU A 757 -8.52 -12.04 -2.98
C LEU A 757 -7.00 -11.93 -3.07
N GLN A 758 -6.53 -10.91 -3.79
CA GLN A 758 -5.11 -10.58 -3.85
C GLN A 758 -4.72 -9.61 -2.73
N ASP A 759 -3.43 -9.56 -2.40
CA ASP A 759 -2.83 -8.44 -1.64
C ASP A 759 -2.80 -7.15 -2.50
N ASP A 760 -2.52 -7.28 -3.79
CA ASP A 760 -2.68 -6.25 -4.83
C ASP A 760 -2.90 -6.84 -6.25
N SER A 761 -3.05 -5.96 -7.26
CA SER A 761 -3.34 -6.35 -8.65
C SER A 761 -2.33 -5.83 -9.67
N GLN A 762 -1.09 -5.61 -9.24
CA GLN A 762 -0.06 -4.90 -9.99
C GLN A 762 0.39 -5.57 -11.29
N ALA A 763 0.28 -6.89 -11.39
CA ALA A 763 0.83 -7.66 -12.50
C ALA A 763 -0.22 -7.88 -13.60
N GLY A 764 -0.54 -6.82 -14.35
CA GLY A 764 -1.50 -6.92 -15.44
C GLY A 764 -2.03 -5.59 -15.93
N VAL A 765 -3.11 -5.65 -16.71
CA VAL A 765 -3.95 -4.48 -17.00
C VAL A 765 -5.40 -4.91 -16.85
N ASP A 766 -6.26 -3.95 -16.57
CA ASP A 766 -7.72 -4.11 -16.55
C ASP A 766 -8.34 -3.00 -17.41
N HIS A 767 -9.52 -3.25 -17.99
CA HIS A 767 -10.16 -2.23 -18.83
C HIS A 767 -10.83 -1.10 -18.03
N VAL A 768 -11.12 -1.31 -16.74
CA VAL A 768 -11.73 -0.31 -15.85
C VAL A 768 -10.66 0.45 -15.09
N ASP A 769 -9.89 -0.23 -14.24
CA ASP A 769 -8.82 0.36 -13.42
C ASP A 769 -7.79 -0.70 -13.04
N GLY A 770 -6.52 -0.31 -12.94
CA GLY A 770 -5.45 -1.23 -12.59
C GLY A 770 -5.61 -1.91 -11.24
N HIS A 771 -6.33 -1.30 -10.30
CA HIS A 771 -6.62 -1.86 -8.98
C HIS A 771 -7.73 -2.91 -8.98
N ARG A 772 -8.47 -3.07 -10.09
CA ARG A 772 -9.62 -3.96 -10.14
C ARG A 772 -9.16 -5.41 -10.15
N ALA A 773 -9.68 -6.18 -9.21
CA ALA A 773 -9.20 -7.52 -8.90
C ALA A 773 -10.35 -8.51 -8.71
N PRO A 774 -10.08 -9.82 -8.83
CA PRO A 774 -11.09 -10.82 -8.54
C PRO A 774 -11.27 -11.01 -7.03
N LEU A 775 -12.54 -11.06 -6.59
CA LEU A 775 -12.93 -11.44 -5.23
C LEU A 775 -13.86 -12.65 -5.28
N TRP A 776 -13.54 -13.69 -4.53
CA TRP A 776 -14.47 -14.80 -4.28
C TRP A 776 -14.97 -14.78 -2.84
N VAL A 777 -16.30 -14.79 -2.68
CA VAL A 777 -16.99 -14.90 -1.39
C VAL A 777 -17.73 -16.23 -1.34
N ILE A 778 -17.25 -17.16 -0.52
CA ILE A 778 -17.72 -18.55 -0.52
C ILE A 778 -18.28 -18.89 0.87
N SER A 779 -19.55 -19.29 0.92
CA SER A 779 -20.26 -19.61 2.15
C SER A 779 -21.58 -20.31 1.82
N PRO A 780 -22.20 -21.10 2.72
CA PRO A 780 -23.60 -21.48 2.54
C PRO A 780 -24.51 -20.27 2.40
N TYR A 781 -24.10 -19.12 2.94
CA TYR A 781 -24.88 -17.89 2.92
C TYR A 781 -24.50 -16.94 1.77
N ALA A 782 -23.55 -17.30 0.91
CA ALA A 782 -23.23 -16.49 -0.27
C ALA A 782 -24.38 -16.51 -1.28
N LYS A 783 -24.59 -15.42 -2.01
CA LYS A 783 -25.59 -15.36 -3.09
C LYS A 783 -25.11 -16.08 -4.33
N ARG A 784 -25.42 -17.37 -4.40
CA ARG A 784 -25.04 -18.25 -5.50
C ARG A 784 -25.50 -17.76 -6.88
N GLY A 785 -24.60 -17.89 -7.86
CA GLY A 785 -24.83 -17.57 -9.28
C GLY A 785 -25.12 -16.10 -9.61
N ALA A 786 -25.01 -15.18 -8.64
CA ALA A 786 -25.27 -13.76 -8.85
C ALA A 786 -24.09 -13.05 -9.53
N VAL A 787 -24.36 -11.95 -10.21
CA VAL A 787 -23.35 -10.94 -10.57
C VAL A 787 -23.61 -9.74 -9.67
N THR A 788 -22.58 -9.30 -8.95
CA THR A 788 -22.66 -8.13 -8.08
C THR A 788 -21.70 -7.06 -8.58
N SER A 789 -22.27 -5.90 -8.93
CA SER A 789 -21.55 -4.72 -9.40
C SER A 789 -21.47 -3.59 -8.37
N THR A 790 -21.86 -3.88 -7.12
CA THR A 790 -21.62 -2.97 -6.00
C THR A 790 -20.12 -2.77 -5.81
N TYR A 791 -19.71 -1.51 -5.69
CA TYR A 791 -18.34 -1.13 -5.39
C TYR A 791 -17.90 -1.68 -4.04
N TYR A 792 -16.83 -2.46 -4.06
CA TYR A 792 -16.16 -2.98 -2.88
C TYR A 792 -14.64 -2.92 -3.01
N THR A 793 -13.98 -2.92 -1.86
CA THR A 793 -12.52 -2.92 -1.76
C THR A 793 -12.06 -3.88 -0.68
N GLN A 794 -10.75 -4.12 -0.55
CA GLN A 794 -10.17 -4.85 0.57
C GLN A 794 -10.66 -4.34 1.93
N ILE A 795 -10.87 -3.01 2.07
CA ILE A 795 -11.39 -2.40 3.28
C ILE A 795 -12.81 -2.92 3.61
N ASN A 796 -13.65 -3.19 2.61
CA ASN A 796 -14.98 -3.77 2.82
C ASN A 796 -14.91 -5.24 3.24
N VAL A 797 -13.89 -5.98 2.80
CA VAL A 797 -13.60 -7.34 3.29
C VAL A 797 -13.26 -7.27 4.77
N VAL A 798 -12.28 -6.43 5.16
CA VAL A 798 -11.90 -6.20 6.56
C VAL A 798 -13.12 -5.84 7.40
N LYS A 799 -13.90 -4.85 6.96
CA LYS A 799 -15.13 -4.45 7.63
C LYS A 799 -16.15 -5.58 7.81
N THR A 800 -16.29 -6.44 6.81
CA THR A 800 -17.21 -7.56 6.88
C THR A 800 -16.76 -8.58 7.93
N ILE A 801 -15.45 -8.87 7.99
CA ILE A 801 -14.83 -9.73 8.99
C ILE A 801 -15.06 -9.17 10.39
N GLU A 802 -14.75 -7.89 10.60
CA GLU A 802 -14.99 -7.19 11.86
C GLU A 802 -16.45 -7.28 12.30
N GLN A 803 -17.37 -7.03 11.37
CA GLN A 803 -18.81 -7.02 11.63
C GLN A 803 -19.32 -8.41 12.03
N MET A 804 -18.84 -9.47 11.37
CA MET A 804 -19.22 -10.86 11.67
C MET A 804 -18.62 -11.33 13.00
N LEU A 805 -17.38 -10.95 13.32
CA LEU A 805 -16.68 -11.41 14.51
C LEU A 805 -16.88 -10.52 15.75
N GLY A 806 -17.47 -9.33 15.56
CA GLY A 806 -17.63 -8.33 16.60
C GLY A 806 -16.34 -7.57 16.91
N ALA A 807 -15.39 -7.55 15.98
CA ALA A 807 -14.11 -6.86 16.11
C ALA A 807 -14.29 -5.35 15.87
N GLN A 808 -13.57 -4.52 16.63
CA GLN A 808 -13.70 -3.07 16.47
C GLN A 808 -12.85 -2.58 15.28
N PRO A 809 -13.35 -1.62 14.49
CA PRO A 809 -12.56 -0.90 13.49
C PRO A 809 -11.23 -0.41 14.06
N MET A 810 -10.17 -0.55 13.28
CA MET A 810 -8.80 -0.17 13.62
C MET A 810 -8.58 1.33 13.44
N ASN A 811 -9.18 1.93 12.41
CA ASN A 811 -8.96 3.32 12.03
C ASN A 811 -10.28 3.99 11.56
N GLN A 812 -10.20 5.12 10.88
CA GLN A 812 -11.39 5.84 10.40
C GLN A 812 -11.96 5.31 9.08
N ILE A 813 -11.14 4.66 8.26
CA ILE A 813 -11.47 4.16 6.92
C ILE A 813 -12.33 2.89 7.03
N ASP A 814 -11.88 1.88 7.77
CA ASP A 814 -12.68 0.68 8.05
C ASP A 814 -13.91 0.98 8.94
N ARG A 815 -13.83 2.00 9.80
CA ARG A 815 -14.99 2.49 10.55
C ARG A 815 -16.06 3.06 9.62
N ALA A 816 -15.65 3.78 8.57
CA ALA A 816 -16.54 4.35 7.56
C ALA A 816 -16.99 3.32 6.53
N ALA A 817 -16.24 2.25 6.28
CA ALA A 817 -16.62 1.23 5.32
C ALA A 817 -17.95 0.53 5.66
N GLU A 818 -18.63 0.05 4.63
CA GLU A 818 -19.83 -0.78 4.76
C GLU A 818 -19.48 -2.27 4.64
N PRO A 819 -20.11 -3.16 5.45
CA PRO A 819 -20.03 -4.59 5.23
C PRO A 819 -20.70 -5.00 3.89
N MET A 820 -20.19 -6.07 3.26
CA MET A 820 -20.62 -6.55 1.94
C MET A 820 -21.95 -7.32 1.98
N ARG A 821 -23.02 -6.69 2.46
CA ARG A 821 -24.29 -7.37 2.81
C ARG A 821 -25.03 -7.98 1.63
N ASP A 822 -24.93 -7.37 0.46
CA ASP A 822 -25.57 -7.85 -0.76
C ASP A 822 -24.88 -9.07 -1.37
N LEU A 823 -23.69 -9.45 -0.93
CA LEU A 823 -23.05 -10.72 -1.30
C LEU A 823 -23.62 -11.91 -0.51
N PHE A 824 -24.43 -11.65 0.52
CA PHE A 824 -24.98 -12.68 1.41
C PHE A 824 -26.51 -12.75 1.41
N THR A 825 -27.04 -13.91 1.77
CA THR A 825 -28.45 -14.19 2.03
C THR A 825 -28.62 -14.81 3.41
N GLU A 826 -29.75 -14.55 4.07
CA GLU A 826 -30.05 -15.13 5.39
C GLU A 826 -30.44 -16.62 5.33
N LYS A 827 -30.79 -17.12 4.14
CA LYS A 827 -31.15 -18.52 3.89
C LYS A 827 -29.93 -19.27 3.36
N PRO A 828 -29.41 -20.27 4.08
CA PRO A 828 -28.23 -21.01 3.64
C PRO A 828 -28.56 -22.02 2.53
N ASP A 829 -27.57 -22.27 1.68
CA ASP A 829 -27.43 -23.41 0.79
C ASP A 829 -26.17 -24.20 1.16
N PHE A 830 -26.36 -25.30 1.87
CA PHE A 830 -25.28 -26.14 2.39
C PHE A 830 -24.63 -27.06 1.34
N THR A 831 -24.96 -26.93 0.06
CA THR A 831 -24.30 -27.69 -1.01
C THR A 831 -22.79 -27.45 -0.94
N PRO A 832 -21.96 -28.48 -0.77
CA PRO A 832 -20.51 -28.31 -0.72
C PRO A 832 -19.97 -28.07 -2.14
N TYR A 833 -18.77 -27.48 -2.21
CA TYR A 833 -18.02 -27.35 -3.44
C TYR A 833 -17.07 -28.54 -3.58
N THR A 834 -16.99 -29.15 -4.76
CA THR A 834 -15.99 -30.20 -5.05
C THR A 834 -14.91 -29.63 -5.96
N SER A 835 -13.65 -29.77 -5.55
CA SER A 835 -12.51 -29.29 -6.33
C SER A 835 -12.43 -29.93 -7.72
N MET A 836 -12.07 -29.12 -8.72
CA MET A 836 -11.83 -29.56 -10.08
C MET A 836 -10.36 -29.95 -10.26
N PRO A 837 -10.05 -30.99 -11.06
CA PRO A 837 -8.68 -31.30 -11.40
C PRO A 837 -8.07 -30.16 -12.24
N ASN A 838 -6.77 -29.91 -12.04
CA ASN A 838 -5.99 -29.02 -12.88
C ASN A 838 -5.98 -29.54 -14.33
N ARG A 839 -6.06 -28.61 -15.30
CA ARG A 839 -5.99 -28.94 -16.74
C ARG A 839 -4.61 -28.69 -17.33
N ILE A 840 -3.80 -27.87 -16.64
CA ILE A 840 -2.38 -27.66 -16.92
C ILE A 840 -1.61 -28.55 -15.94
N PRO A 841 -0.69 -29.44 -16.40
CA PRO A 841 0.18 -30.18 -15.50
C PRO A 841 1.00 -29.23 -14.63
N LEU A 842 1.04 -29.47 -13.32
CA LEU A 842 1.67 -28.55 -12.36
C LEU A 842 3.20 -28.50 -12.49
N ASP A 843 3.80 -29.55 -13.04
CA ASP A 843 5.22 -29.65 -13.33
C ASP A 843 5.58 -29.19 -14.76
N TYR A 844 4.63 -28.61 -15.49
CA TYR A 844 4.84 -28.13 -16.85
C TYR A 844 5.88 -27.01 -16.88
N GLY A 845 6.97 -27.22 -17.64
CA GLY A 845 8.08 -26.28 -17.76
C GLY A 845 9.40 -26.78 -17.16
N LEU A 846 9.34 -27.78 -16.26
CA LEU A 846 10.51 -28.34 -15.60
C LEU A 846 11.44 -29.10 -16.57
N LYS A 847 12.75 -28.93 -16.38
CA LYS A 847 13.79 -29.73 -17.09
C LYS A 847 13.87 -31.16 -16.59
N LYS A 848 13.56 -31.38 -15.30
CA LYS A 848 13.52 -32.70 -14.67
C LYS A 848 12.14 -32.87 -14.02
N PRO A 849 11.34 -33.85 -14.44
CA PRO A 849 10.04 -34.12 -13.83
C PRO A 849 10.20 -34.46 -12.34
N ALA A 850 9.20 -34.09 -11.54
CA ALA A 850 9.18 -34.32 -10.09
C ALA A 850 9.12 -35.81 -9.71
N SER A 851 8.65 -36.69 -10.59
CA SER A 851 8.76 -38.14 -10.40
C SER A 851 8.82 -38.93 -11.71
N ALA A 852 9.55 -40.05 -11.71
CA ALA A 852 9.61 -41.00 -12.83
C ALA A 852 8.49 -42.08 -12.76
N ALA A 853 7.67 -42.08 -11.70
CA ALA A 853 6.73 -43.15 -11.40
C ALA A 853 5.39 -42.58 -10.90
N ALA A 854 4.45 -42.31 -11.82
CA ALA A 854 2.97 -42.38 -11.64
C ALA A 854 2.15 -41.55 -12.68
N ALA A 855 2.68 -41.25 -13.87
CA ALA A 855 1.86 -40.66 -14.93
C ALA A 855 0.89 -41.71 -15.54
N ARG A 856 -0.41 -41.39 -15.64
CA ARG A 856 -1.33 -42.18 -16.47
C ARG A 856 -0.87 -42.08 -17.94
N PRO A 857 -1.10 -43.08 -18.80
CA PRO A 857 -0.62 -43.05 -20.19
C PRO A 857 -1.06 -41.84 -21.02
N ALA A 858 -2.13 -41.14 -20.62
CA ALA A 858 -2.58 -39.90 -21.24
C ALA A 858 -1.68 -38.68 -20.92
N ASP A 859 -0.84 -38.76 -19.89
CA ASP A 859 0.03 -37.67 -19.41
C ASP A 859 1.45 -37.75 -19.99
N ARG A 860 1.74 -38.70 -20.91
CA ARG A 860 3.05 -38.82 -21.59
C ARG A 860 3.32 -37.71 -22.63
N GLY A 861 2.60 -36.60 -22.58
CA GLY A 861 2.63 -35.53 -23.58
C GLY A 861 3.36 -34.25 -23.19
N ALA A 862 3.63 -34.00 -21.91
CA ALA A 862 4.23 -32.74 -21.48
C ALA A 862 5.77 -32.73 -21.67
N GLN A 863 6.20 -32.78 -22.93
CA GLN A 863 7.55 -32.30 -23.25
C GLN A 863 7.54 -30.77 -23.15
N ARG A 864 8.60 -30.22 -22.54
CA ARG A 864 8.94 -28.80 -22.66
C ARG A 864 8.73 -28.37 -24.13
N PRO A 865 7.94 -27.31 -24.41
CA PRO A 865 7.69 -26.87 -25.78
C PRO A 865 9.00 -26.75 -26.54
N GLN A 866 9.07 -27.36 -27.73
CA GLN A 866 10.26 -27.27 -28.55
C GLN A 866 10.40 -25.83 -29.05
N VAL A 867 11.31 -25.09 -28.43
CA VAL A 867 11.70 -23.76 -28.91
C VAL A 867 12.16 -23.90 -30.37
N PRO A 868 11.58 -23.14 -31.32
CA PRO A 868 11.99 -23.15 -32.71
C PRO A 868 13.50 -22.99 -32.82
N ALA A 869 14.15 -23.72 -33.74
CA ALA A 869 15.61 -23.79 -33.80
C ALA A 869 16.30 -22.41 -33.84
N HIS A 870 15.70 -21.44 -34.55
CA HIS A 870 16.19 -20.08 -34.67
C HIS A 870 15.98 -19.20 -33.41
N MET A 871 15.15 -19.63 -32.46
CA MET A 871 14.87 -18.92 -31.20
C MET A 871 15.60 -19.52 -29.99
N ARG A 872 16.29 -20.67 -30.15
CA ARG A 872 16.93 -21.38 -29.04
C ARG A 872 17.97 -20.54 -28.30
N GLU A 873 18.70 -19.69 -29.02
CA GLU A 873 19.70 -18.80 -28.42
C GLU A 873 19.04 -17.73 -27.54
N ILE A 874 18.00 -17.07 -28.03
CA ILE A 874 17.25 -16.06 -27.25
C ILE A 874 16.55 -16.73 -26.05
N ALA A 875 15.96 -17.91 -26.23
CA ALA A 875 15.35 -18.65 -25.14
C ALA A 875 16.36 -19.06 -24.06
N ALA A 876 17.57 -19.46 -24.45
CA ALA A 876 18.64 -19.77 -23.49
C ALA A 876 19.07 -18.53 -22.68
N GLN A 877 19.05 -17.34 -23.28
CA GLN A 877 19.32 -16.09 -22.54
C GLN A 877 18.22 -15.80 -21.51
N TRP A 878 16.97 -16.03 -21.84
CA TRP A 878 15.85 -15.89 -20.92
C TRP A 878 15.82 -16.95 -19.82
N GLU A 879 16.24 -18.19 -20.10
CA GLU A 879 16.46 -19.20 -19.07
C GLU A 879 17.54 -18.75 -18.08
N ALA A 880 18.67 -18.23 -18.59
CA ALA A 880 19.76 -17.74 -17.76
C ALA A 880 19.30 -16.54 -16.91
N TRP A 881 18.53 -15.62 -17.48
CA TRP A 881 17.92 -14.52 -16.75
C TRP A 881 16.96 -15.03 -15.67
N SER A 882 16.04 -15.95 -16.00
CA SER A 882 15.06 -16.48 -15.04
C SER A 882 15.75 -17.22 -13.88
N ALA A 883 16.83 -17.95 -14.15
CA ALA A 883 17.61 -18.63 -13.11
C ALA A 883 18.34 -17.66 -12.15
N ILE A 884 18.54 -16.41 -12.55
CA ILE A 884 19.02 -15.35 -11.67
C ILE A 884 17.85 -14.82 -10.83
N GLN A 885 16.70 -14.54 -11.46
CA GLN A 885 15.53 -13.98 -10.79
C GLN A 885 14.89 -14.94 -9.78
N ALA A 886 14.88 -16.24 -10.06
CA ALA A 886 14.37 -17.26 -9.13
C ALA A 886 15.07 -17.25 -7.76
N LYS A 887 16.30 -16.70 -7.67
CA LYS A 887 17.00 -16.52 -6.38
C LYS A 887 16.42 -15.40 -5.52
N SER A 888 15.63 -14.51 -6.12
CA SER A 888 15.00 -13.38 -5.44
C SER A 888 13.58 -13.72 -5.00
N THR A 889 12.85 -14.52 -5.77
CA THR A 889 11.46 -14.94 -5.47
C THR A 889 11.36 -16.33 -4.83
N GLY A 890 12.50 -17.02 -4.68
CA GLY A 890 12.59 -18.35 -4.09
C GLY A 890 13.95 -18.61 -3.43
N GLY A 891 14.01 -19.62 -2.56
CA GLY A 891 15.25 -20.03 -1.88
C GLY A 891 15.42 -19.44 -0.48
N SER A 892 16.64 -19.07 -0.07
CA SER A 892 16.90 -18.75 1.35
C SER A 892 16.43 -17.36 1.82
N HIS A 893 16.16 -16.44 0.89
CA HIS A 893 15.71 -15.07 1.16
C HIS A 893 14.72 -14.60 0.08
N PRO A 894 13.56 -15.26 -0.06
CA PRO A 894 12.55 -14.86 -1.02
C PRO A 894 11.96 -13.51 -0.59
N VAL A 895 11.77 -12.61 -1.56
CA VAL A 895 11.13 -11.31 -1.37
C VAL A 895 10.18 -11.10 -2.54
N GLU A 896 8.98 -10.60 -2.24
CA GLU A 896 7.98 -10.21 -3.24
C GLU A 896 8.51 -9.07 -4.13
N ASP A 897 8.00 -9.01 -5.36
CA ASP A 897 8.20 -7.89 -6.29
C ASP A 897 9.66 -7.54 -6.61
N GLN A 898 10.52 -8.55 -6.65
CA GLN A 898 11.94 -8.40 -6.98
C GLN A 898 12.26 -8.68 -8.46
N VAL A 899 11.26 -8.86 -9.32
CA VAL A 899 11.46 -9.15 -10.74
C VAL A 899 11.00 -7.99 -11.62
N ASN A 900 11.81 -7.59 -12.60
CA ASN A 900 11.41 -6.47 -13.46
C ASN A 900 10.14 -6.84 -14.26
N PRO A 901 9.05 -6.06 -14.16
CA PRO A 901 7.75 -6.47 -14.68
C PRO A 901 7.74 -6.44 -16.20
N ALA A 902 8.47 -5.52 -16.82
CA ALA A 902 8.60 -5.46 -18.28
C ALA A 902 9.30 -6.71 -18.82
N GLN A 903 10.24 -7.28 -18.07
CA GLN A 903 10.91 -8.54 -18.41
C GLN A 903 10.04 -9.75 -18.07
N LEU A 904 9.43 -9.80 -16.88
CA LEU A 904 8.57 -10.90 -16.43
C LEU A 904 7.38 -11.11 -17.37
N ASN A 905 6.66 -10.02 -17.70
CA ASN A 905 5.55 -10.06 -18.65
C ASN A 905 5.96 -10.61 -20.02
N ARG A 906 7.16 -10.27 -20.51
CA ARG A 906 7.68 -10.74 -21.81
C ARG A 906 8.02 -12.22 -21.78
N ILE A 907 8.70 -12.69 -20.74
CA ILE A 907 9.07 -14.11 -20.68
C ILE A 907 7.84 -15.01 -20.50
N THR A 908 6.86 -14.56 -19.70
CA THR A 908 5.56 -15.21 -19.58
C THR A 908 4.89 -15.34 -20.95
N TRP A 909 4.94 -14.29 -21.78
CA TRP A 909 4.42 -14.32 -23.15
C TRP A 909 5.20 -15.22 -24.11
N TYR A 910 6.52 -15.13 -24.13
CA TYR A 910 7.33 -15.92 -25.06
C TYR A 910 7.17 -17.42 -24.77
N ALA A 911 7.17 -17.82 -23.50
CA ALA A 911 6.94 -19.21 -23.14
C ALA A 911 5.53 -19.68 -23.47
N SER A 912 4.51 -18.85 -23.21
CA SER A 912 3.12 -19.20 -23.45
C SER A 912 2.77 -19.30 -24.95
N THR A 913 3.48 -18.56 -25.81
CA THR A 913 3.32 -18.61 -27.28
C THR A 913 4.30 -19.55 -27.99
N GLY A 914 5.07 -20.34 -27.22
CA GLY A 914 6.08 -21.24 -27.77
C GLY A 914 7.18 -20.53 -28.57
N TRP A 915 7.49 -19.28 -28.21
CA TRP A 915 8.52 -18.43 -28.85
C TRP A 915 8.23 -18.06 -30.30
N THR A 916 6.99 -18.23 -30.75
CA THR A 916 6.60 -17.96 -32.15
C THR A 916 6.12 -16.54 -32.40
N LYS A 917 5.89 -15.76 -31.33
CA LYS A 917 5.31 -14.41 -31.42
C LYS A 917 6.13 -13.39 -30.64
N PRO A 918 6.40 -12.20 -31.22
CA PRO A 918 6.95 -11.09 -30.46
C PRO A 918 5.95 -10.65 -29.39
N TYR A 919 6.45 -10.00 -28.34
CA TYR A 919 5.59 -9.43 -27.31
C TYR A 919 4.85 -8.24 -27.90
N PRO A 920 3.58 -8.02 -27.53
CA PRO A 920 2.83 -6.83 -27.89
C PRO A 920 3.62 -5.52 -27.86
N GLY A 921 3.76 -4.87 -29.01
CA GLY A 921 4.52 -3.62 -29.18
C GLY A 921 6.00 -3.80 -29.53
N ASP A 922 6.56 -5.00 -29.36
CA ASP A 922 7.90 -5.33 -29.85
C ASP A 922 7.83 -5.73 -31.34
N SER A 923 8.82 -5.31 -32.13
CA SER A 923 8.89 -5.66 -33.56
C SER A 923 9.36 -7.10 -33.81
N ARG A 924 9.96 -7.74 -32.78
CA ARG A 924 10.47 -9.12 -32.78
C ARG A 924 10.55 -9.64 -31.34
N VAL A 925 10.81 -10.93 -31.16
CA VAL A 925 11.19 -11.47 -29.85
C VAL A 925 12.50 -10.81 -29.42
N LEU A 926 12.50 -10.25 -28.21
CA LEU A 926 13.65 -9.56 -27.62
C LEU A 926 14.38 -10.51 -26.67
N ALA A 927 15.71 -10.41 -26.63
CA ALA A 927 16.50 -10.95 -25.53
C ALA A 927 16.24 -10.16 -24.23
N PRO A 928 16.54 -10.71 -23.04
CA PRO A 928 16.34 -10.00 -21.77
C PRO A 928 17.03 -8.63 -21.74
N ASN A 929 18.19 -8.54 -22.38
CA ASN A 929 19.00 -7.33 -22.50
C ASN A 929 18.56 -6.42 -23.68
N GLU A 930 17.40 -6.64 -24.26
CA GLU A 930 16.85 -5.76 -25.29
C GLU A 930 15.52 -5.16 -24.83
N VAL A 931 14.98 -5.64 -23.70
CA VAL A 931 13.70 -5.22 -23.14
C VAL A 931 13.75 -3.74 -22.73
N PRO A 932 12.88 -2.89 -23.29
CA PRO A 932 12.72 -1.52 -22.81
C PRO A 932 12.29 -1.50 -21.35
N GLY A 933 12.99 -0.71 -20.51
CA GLY A 933 12.69 -0.62 -19.08
C GLY A 933 13.33 -1.70 -18.20
N ARG A 934 14.15 -2.61 -18.77
CA ARG A 934 14.91 -3.62 -18.00
C ARG A 934 15.82 -3.04 -16.91
N ASP A 935 16.27 -1.80 -17.09
CA ASP A 935 17.21 -1.12 -16.21
C ASP A 935 16.48 -0.35 -15.09
N ASN A 936 15.15 -0.48 -15.06
CA ASN A 936 14.33 0.00 -13.96
C ASN A 936 14.36 -1.06 -12.83
N PRO A 937 14.54 -0.63 -11.59
CA PRO A 937 14.65 -1.50 -10.41
C PRO A 937 13.31 -2.20 -10.10
N PRO A 938 13.28 -3.54 -9.96
CA PRO A 938 12.05 -4.31 -9.73
C PRO A 938 11.21 -3.88 -8.53
N GLN A 939 11.86 -3.71 -7.37
CA GLN A 939 11.25 -3.28 -6.10
C GLN A 939 10.36 -2.06 -6.24
N GLU A 940 10.68 -1.19 -7.19
CA GLU A 940 10.01 0.08 -7.40
C GLU A 940 8.86 -0.01 -8.39
N LEU A 941 8.80 -1.07 -9.18
CA LEU A 941 7.88 -1.24 -10.31
C LEU A 941 6.85 -2.33 -10.10
N GLY A 942 7.00 -3.19 -9.09
CA GLY A 942 6.22 -4.41 -9.01
C GLY A 942 6.62 -5.45 -10.05
N ASP A 943 5.90 -6.58 -10.06
CA ASP A 943 6.11 -7.72 -10.98
C ASP A 943 5.17 -7.79 -12.21
#